data_AF-A0A848WY94-F1
#
_entry.id   AF-A0A848WY94-F1
#
_cell.length_a   1.000
_cell.length_b   1.000
_cell.length_c   1.000
_cell.angle_alpha   90.00
_cell.angle_beta   90.00
_cell.angle_gamma   90.00
#
_symmetry.space_group_name_H-M   'P 1'
#
loop_
_entity.id
_entity.type
_entity.pdbx_description
1 polymer ?
#
loop_
_entity_poly.entity_id
_entity_poly.type
_entity_poly.pdbx_seq_one_letter_code
_entity_poly.pdbx_strand_id
1 'polypeptide(L)'
;MNLRLGWTFSGLVVPGYLVPLVMVKPWAAAIICVQSVIVYGMVRGLAKVMPKTGFGCAFFGRDRFFAMILCSIAVRLVSDGWLLPAAGAWMAGQWDLKFDFETDLHSFGLIVISLTANQFWKSGLLRGAVPFVFNIAVTWFVVRWILMEGTNFSITNLAFLYEDIATDIDSSPKAYIVMITTSIIASRMNLRYGWDFNGIMIPALLAVQWYEPMKILTSVVEAIVILYLSTLLMKSPLLRDMTMEGARKMLLFFTVSFGFKLVVGHAAGFAFPDAKVSDFYGFGYLLPTLMAMKMHQLKSVVQQVGITLQISLVSILIANVIGFSFTLLPESWRKSSPLLAAEGGEAAELSRGKGFEKVLERKIERLYEVYLPAQTSPPELRHLVYFERGISRLVRASRYESSRFREEGIHFVQISGMEVRLIDDRYVIISSPDPASGRGVYAIDLRSESDLVVECPYPLDEPGAVVAARWLFREHGAKALAIGGRPKGLERLGREGVTRDAGSYFHKFHLAAGKTSAIQVRTGEAHELRVEGELPPELSLKAIEERAGTFRLAGSAGRERNIQRGTNRSHFAEWIVTGGELQNLAGGRAEIHSDSEPFTVSQLPLPAAEGSDDYRPMRPGEVLRFQQTVLVPLLEIQSVHDPRIGFLQSQAKQFGYEIRVQGDLLVLAEIEGRRMRHTGSLIVRADSSASSLVIEVPGRHQNLSLANYAHLLFDQLRARALLISGCHRAANADGSSALTQPQNIHSVFNAAHQACLDRPADGSRLVLQIHAFHPDPGELFPKESVLISPFLENLNRDEIKKALRPFESLLERDGVLHAWADASDPASFRYQLGLNIQSKYLDHVENATFASIWLSPDFRRSYGVGGENRELLAQLDALGIPVYREGFAEKLGAHPIIPGDPGLSAKIRVLFDEYRNTNDISLLQEVQNLEGLRVECVLEPGDSNPVFLFLVDDSTVAAARFFPISPRSVSTEPGDFLRSRKAWLMVEERGADE
;
A
#
# COMPACT_ATOMS: atom_id res chain seq x y z
N MET A 1 20.43 -20.56 -36.63
CA MET A 1 20.71 -19.14 -36.94
C MET A 1 22.18 -18.88 -37.28
N ASN A 2 23.18 -19.19 -36.44
CA ASN A 2 24.59 -19.00 -36.84
C ASN A 2 24.98 -19.75 -38.13
N LEU A 3 24.85 -21.08 -38.17
CA LEU A 3 25.25 -21.88 -39.34
C LEU A 3 24.44 -21.60 -40.62
N ARG A 4 23.22 -21.06 -40.51
CA ARG A 4 22.31 -20.79 -41.65
C ARG A 4 22.29 -19.33 -42.10
N LEU A 5 22.53 -18.37 -41.21
CA LEU A 5 22.40 -16.93 -41.46
C LEU A 5 23.68 -16.14 -41.16
N GLY A 6 24.77 -16.80 -40.75
CA GLY A 6 26.06 -16.18 -40.45
C GLY A 6 26.08 -15.31 -39.19
N TRP A 7 25.07 -15.43 -38.31
CA TRP A 7 24.95 -14.59 -37.12
C TRP A 7 25.99 -14.94 -36.06
N THR A 8 26.66 -13.91 -35.53
CA THR A 8 27.68 -14.10 -34.49
C THR A 8 27.04 -14.42 -33.13
N PHE A 9 27.53 -15.46 -32.44
CA PHE A 9 27.13 -15.79 -31.06
C PHE A 9 27.65 -14.82 -29.99
N SER A 10 28.47 -13.85 -30.38
CA SER A 10 29.02 -12.84 -29.49
C SER A 10 27.87 -11.94 -29.02
N GLY A 11 27.49 -12.02 -27.74
CA GLY A 11 26.42 -11.19 -27.18
C GLY A 11 25.08 -11.87 -26.97
N LEU A 12 24.96 -13.20 -27.14
CA LEU A 12 23.70 -13.92 -26.86
C LEU A 12 23.24 -13.83 -25.39
N VAL A 13 24.15 -13.43 -24.52
CA VAL A 13 23.92 -13.11 -23.11
C VAL A 13 23.16 -11.79 -22.95
N VAL A 14 23.35 -10.83 -23.86
CA VAL A 14 22.80 -9.47 -23.75
C VAL A 14 21.26 -9.45 -23.75
N PRO A 15 20.54 -10.16 -24.65
CA PRO A 15 19.08 -10.21 -24.61
C PRO A 15 18.53 -10.66 -23.25
N GLY A 16 19.22 -11.59 -22.58
CA GLY A 16 18.81 -12.08 -21.25
C GLY A 16 18.87 -11.01 -20.15
N TYR A 17 19.72 -9.99 -20.30
CA TYR A 17 19.76 -8.85 -19.37
C TYR A 17 18.87 -7.69 -19.83
N LEU A 18 18.81 -7.45 -21.14
CA LEU A 18 18.12 -6.29 -21.68
C LEU A 18 16.60 -6.47 -21.74
N VAL A 19 16.08 -7.67 -22.01
CA VAL A 19 14.62 -7.92 -22.09
C VAL A 19 13.91 -7.64 -20.77
N PRO A 20 14.40 -8.11 -19.61
CA PRO A 20 13.80 -7.74 -18.33
C PRO A 20 13.83 -6.23 -18.07
N LEU A 21 14.94 -5.56 -18.42
CA LEU A 21 15.01 -4.09 -18.37
C LEU A 21 14.00 -3.43 -19.31
N VAL A 22 13.78 -3.95 -20.52
CA VAL A 22 12.76 -3.42 -21.43
C VAL A 22 11.34 -3.56 -20.85
N MET A 23 11.07 -4.64 -20.11
CA MET A 23 9.76 -4.90 -19.49
C MET A 23 9.52 -4.06 -18.23
N VAL A 24 10.54 -3.84 -17.41
CA VAL A 24 10.42 -3.12 -16.13
C VAL A 24 10.72 -1.62 -16.29
N LYS A 25 11.79 -1.27 -17.02
CA LYS A 25 12.32 0.11 -17.19
C LYS A 25 12.78 0.36 -18.64
N PRO A 26 11.84 0.56 -19.59
CA PRO A 26 12.16 0.65 -21.03
C PRO A 26 13.16 1.77 -21.37
N TRP A 27 13.13 2.88 -20.64
CA TRP A 27 14.03 4.01 -20.84
C TRP A 27 15.48 3.70 -20.49
N ALA A 28 15.72 2.96 -19.40
CA ALA A 28 17.06 2.53 -19.02
C ALA A 28 17.66 1.60 -20.09
N ALA A 29 16.85 0.67 -20.62
CA ALA A 29 17.26 -0.19 -21.72
C ALA A 29 17.59 0.60 -23.00
N ALA A 30 16.82 1.64 -23.31
CA ALA A 30 17.07 2.52 -24.45
C ALA A 30 18.39 3.29 -24.28
N ILE A 31 18.65 3.86 -23.10
CA ILE A 31 19.91 4.57 -22.79
C ILE A 31 21.11 3.63 -22.93
N ILE A 32 21.03 2.41 -22.41
CA ILE A 32 22.09 1.39 -22.55
C ILE A 32 22.38 1.10 -24.03
N CYS A 33 21.34 0.95 -24.86
CA CYS A 33 21.51 0.77 -26.30
C CYS A 33 22.24 1.95 -26.95
N VAL A 34 21.84 3.19 -26.62
CA VAL A 34 22.47 4.41 -27.14
C VAL A 34 23.94 4.50 -26.71
N GLN A 35 24.24 4.30 -25.42
CA GLN A 35 25.59 4.30 -24.88
C GLN A 35 26.47 3.24 -25.57
N SER A 36 25.91 2.05 -25.86
CA SER A 36 26.61 0.99 -26.61
C SER A 36 27.03 1.41 -28.01
N VAL A 37 26.17 2.17 -28.71
CA VAL A 37 26.47 2.72 -30.04
C VAL A 37 27.56 3.79 -29.95
N ILE A 38 27.51 4.65 -28.94
CA ILE A 38 28.55 5.68 -28.68
C ILE A 38 29.90 5.01 -28.44
N VAL A 39 29.97 4.02 -27.54
CA VAL A 39 31.19 3.26 -27.24
C VAL A 39 31.75 2.60 -28.50
N TYR A 40 30.89 1.95 -29.30
CA TYR A 40 31.29 1.39 -30.59
C TYR A 40 31.91 2.46 -31.51
N GLY A 41 31.28 3.63 -31.61
CA GLY A 41 31.76 4.76 -32.40
C GLY A 41 33.13 5.26 -31.93
N MET A 42 33.30 5.48 -30.62
CA MET A 42 34.54 5.94 -30.01
C MET A 42 35.70 4.97 -30.26
N VAL A 43 35.51 3.68 -29.99
CA VAL A 43 36.55 2.67 -30.21
C VAL A 43 36.89 2.55 -31.70
N ARG A 44 35.90 2.67 -32.59
CA ARG A 44 36.12 2.66 -34.05
C ARG A 44 36.89 3.89 -34.51
N GLY A 45 36.64 5.06 -33.91
CA GLY A 45 37.44 6.26 -34.11
C GLY A 45 38.89 6.06 -33.67
N LEU A 46 39.09 5.62 -32.42
CA LEU A 46 40.42 5.33 -31.85
C LEU A 46 41.22 4.36 -32.72
N ALA A 47 40.59 3.27 -33.17
CA ALA A 47 41.24 2.26 -34.01
C ALA A 47 41.60 2.76 -35.42
N LYS A 48 40.93 3.80 -35.94
CA LYS A 48 41.27 4.41 -37.24
C LYS A 48 42.31 5.53 -37.12
N VAL A 49 42.27 6.30 -36.04
CA VAL A 49 43.11 7.49 -35.85
C VAL A 49 44.47 7.12 -35.28
N MET A 50 44.54 6.26 -34.25
CA MET A 50 45.80 5.95 -33.56
C MET A 50 46.88 5.32 -34.45
N PRO A 51 46.57 4.38 -35.38
CA PRO A 51 47.58 3.86 -36.30
C PRO A 51 48.08 4.89 -37.31
N LYS A 52 47.27 5.91 -37.65
CA LYS A 52 47.64 6.97 -38.60
C LYS A 52 48.51 8.07 -37.98
N THR A 53 48.41 8.27 -36.67
CA THR A 53 49.15 9.31 -35.94
C THR A 53 50.48 8.82 -35.36
N GLY A 54 50.87 7.55 -35.56
CA GLY A 54 52.12 6.99 -35.04
C GLY A 54 52.17 6.73 -33.53
N PHE A 55 51.13 7.14 -32.78
CA PHE A 55 51.04 7.01 -31.32
C PHE A 55 50.54 5.65 -30.82
N GLY A 56 50.26 4.65 -31.68
CA GLY A 56 49.82 3.33 -31.21
C GLY A 56 49.81 2.19 -32.25
N CYS A 57 49.76 0.95 -31.76
CA CYS A 57 49.62 -0.27 -32.57
C CYS A 57 48.15 -0.54 -32.95
N ALA A 58 47.91 -1.32 -34.02
CA ALA A 58 46.57 -1.79 -34.34
C ALA A 58 45.97 -2.62 -33.19
N PHE A 59 44.79 -2.24 -32.68
CA PHE A 59 44.08 -3.00 -31.65
C PHE A 59 43.76 -4.42 -32.16
N PHE A 60 44.51 -5.43 -31.69
CA PHE A 60 44.36 -6.81 -32.12
C PHE A 60 43.64 -7.66 -31.07
N GLY A 61 42.70 -8.51 -31.50
CA GLY A 61 42.08 -9.52 -30.64
C GLY A 61 41.44 -8.98 -29.35
N ARG A 62 42.03 -9.34 -28.19
CA ARG A 62 41.47 -9.09 -26.83
C ARG A 62 41.72 -7.68 -26.31
N ASP A 63 42.71 -6.97 -26.85
CA ASP A 63 42.98 -5.57 -26.50
C ASP A 63 41.86 -4.65 -27.01
N ARG A 64 41.14 -5.07 -28.05
CA ARG A 64 39.93 -4.41 -28.53
C ARG A 64 38.79 -4.48 -27.51
N PHE A 65 38.58 -5.66 -26.91
CA PHE A 65 37.54 -5.83 -25.90
C PHE A 65 37.85 -5.01 -24.65
N PHE A 66 39.13 -4.95 -24.27
CA PHE A 66 39.59 -4.05 -23.21
C PHE A 66 39.31 -2.57 -23.53
N ALA A 67 39.60 -2.11 -24.76
CA ALA A 67 39.30 -0.75 -25.17
C ALA A 67 37.80 -0.41 -25.12
N MET A 68 36.93 -1.37 -25.46
CA MET A 68 35.47 -1.21 -25.32
C MET A 68 35.02 -1.11 -23.87
N ILE A 69 35.64 -1.86 -22.95
CA ILE A 69 35.39 -1.71 -21.50
C ILE A 69 35.85 -0.32 -21.03
N LEU A 70 37.05 0.12 -21.40
CA LEU A 70 37.55 1.43 -20.95
C LEU A 70 36.68 2.59 -21.48
N CYS A 71 36.29 2.52 -22.76
CA CYS A 71 35.42 3.52 -23.36
C CYS A 71 34.01 3.48 -22.77
N SER A 72 33.48 2.31 -22.40
CA SER A 72 32.17 2.23 -21.73
C SER A 72 32.21 2.88 -20.36
N ILE A 73 33.29 2.72 -19.58
CA ILE A 73 33.46 3.42 -18.29
C ILE A 73 33.48 4.94 -18.51
N ALA A 74 34.22 5.43 -19.49
CA ALA A 74 34.30 6.86 -19.78
C ALA A 74 32.95 7.44 -20.23
N VAL A 75 32.26 6.78 -21.17
CA VAL A 75 30.92 7.17 -21.61
C VAL A 75 29.95 7.17 -20.44
N ARG A 76 30.08 6.19 -19.52
CA ARG A 76 29.24 6.08 -18.33
C ARG A 76 29.46 7.23 -17.37
N LEU A 77 30.71 7.51 -17.00
CA LEU A 77 31.07 8.58 -16.07
C LEU A 77 30.59 9.95 -16.57
N VAL A 78 30.73 10.21 -17.88
CA VAL A 78 30.27 11.45 -18.51
C VAL A 78 28.74 11.50 -18.63
N SER A 79 28.10 10.37 -18.95
CA SER A 79 26.64 10.31 -19.08
C SER A 79 25.95 10.54 -17.74
N ASP A 80 26.39 9.81 -16.71
CA ASP A 80 25.78 9.84 -15.38
C ASP A 80 26.08 11.19 -14.69
N GLY A 81 27.28 11.74 -14.88
CA GLY A 81 27.65 13.01 -14.27
C GLY A 81 26.99 14.23 -14.91
N TRP A 82 27.01 14.33 -16.24
CA TRP A 82 26.73 15.60 -16.95
C TRP A 82 25.59 15.49 -17.96
N LEU A 83 25.53 14.40 -18.75
CA LEU A 83 24.65 14.34 -19.92
C LEU A 83 23.19 13.98 -19.57
N LEU A 84 22.99 13.01 -18.67
CA LEU A 84 21.67 12.55 -18.24
C LEU A 84 20.95 13.53 -17.31
N PRO A 85 21.61 14.14 -16.29
CA PRO A 85 20.96 15.16 -15.46
C PRO A 85 20.52 16.38 -16.28
N ALA A 86 21.34 16.84 -17.23
CA ALA A 86 21.01 17.96 -18.11
C ALA A 86 19.83 17.65 -19.04
N ALA A 87 19.79 16.44 -19.62
CA ALA A 87 18.66 15.99 -20.43
C ALA A 87 17.39 15.82 -19.60
N GLY A 88 17.52 15.34 -18.36
CA GLY A 88 16.43 15.20 -17.39
C GLY A 88 15.80 16.53 -17.01
N ALA A 89 16.62 17.52 -16.66
CA ALA A 89 16.16 18.87 -16.34
C ALA A 89 15.45 19.53 -17.54
N TRP A 90 15.95 19.31 -18.76
CA TRP A 90 15.32 19.81 -19.99
C TRP A 90 13.97 19.14 -20.28
N MET A 91 13.85 17.81 -20.11
CA MET A 91 12.60 17.07 -20.35
C MET A 91 11.53 17.35 -19.28
N ALA A 92 11.93 17.44 -18.01
CA ALA A 92 11.01 17.75 -16.90
C ALA A 92 10.35 19.13 -17.10
N GLY A 93 11.09 20.11 -17.64
CA GLY A 93 10.56 21.45 -17.92
C GLY A 93 9.58 21.54 -19.10
N GLN A 94 9.51 20.55 -19.98
CA GLN A 94 8.66 20.56 -21.18
C GLN A 94 7.50 19.54 -21.12
N TRP A 95 7.66 18.41 -20.43
CA TRP A 95 6.70 17.30 -20.46
C TRP A 95 6.25 16.78 -19.08
N ASP A 96 6.62 17.47 -17.98
CA ASP A 96 6.26 17.09 -16.59
C ASP A 96 6.57 15.62 -16.22
N LEU A 97 7.55 15.03 -16.92
CA LEU A 97 8.04 13.67 -16.64
C LEU A 97 9.19 13.77 -15.65
N LYS A 98 8.95 13.37 -14.39
CA LYS A 98 10.00 13.22 -13.37
C LYS A 98 10.76 11.91 -13.60
N PHE A 99 12.00 12.02 -14.07
CA PHE A 99 12.90 10.90 -14.30
C PHE A 99 13.97 10.87 -13.20
N ASP A 100 14.11 9.74 -12.50
CA ASP A 100 15.17 9.54 -11.51
C ASP A 100 16.35 8.81 -12.17
N PHE A 101 17.39 9.56 -12.52
CA PHE A 101 18.55 9.05 -13.28
C PHE A 101 19.67 8.49 -12.40
N GLU A 102 19.66 8.78 -11.09
CA GLU A 102 20.79 8.48 -10.20
C GLU A 102 20.76 7.04 -9.68
N THR A 103 19.58 6.45 -9.43
CA THR A 103 19.50 5.14 -8.76
C THR A 103 19.43 3.94 -9.73
N ASP A 104 19.00 4.15 -10.98
CA ASP A 104 18.49 3.05 -11.83
C ASP A 104 19.48 2.49 -12.86
N LEU A 105 20.55 3.21 -13.14
CA LEU A 105 21.44 2.90 -14.26
C LEU A 105 22.75 2.24 -13.81
N HIS A 106 23.15 2.35 -12.54
CA HIS A 106 24.55 2.17 -12.10
C HIS A 106 25.14 0.77 -12.32
N SER A 107 24.39 -0.31 -12.08
CA SER A 107 25.04 -1.61 -11.81
C SER A 107 25.13 -2.64 -12.93
N PHE A 108 24.41 -2.44 -14.05
CA PHE A 108 24.43 -3.41 -15.16
C PHE A 108 24.89 -2.83 -16.49
N GLY A 109 24.85 -1.50 -16.62
CA GLY A 109 25.19 -0.82 -17.86
C GLY A 109 26.58 -1.22 -18.35
N LEU A 110 27.60 -1.27 -17.49
CA LEU A 110 28.98 -1.35 -17.96
C LEU A 110 29.30 -2.60 -18.79
N ILE A 111 28.95 -3.78 -18.28
CA ILE A 111 29.24 -5.06 -18.96
C ILE A 111 28.33 -5.20 -20.19
N VAL A 112 27.05 -4.87 -20.05
CA VAL A 112 26.07 -4.97 -21.14
C VAL A 112 26.42 -4.02 -22.29
N ILE A 113 26.82 -2.78 -21.99
CA ILE A 113 27.27 -1.78 -22.97
C ILE A 113 28.49 -2.30 -23.73
N SER A 114 29.48 -2.82 -23.00
CA SER A 114 30.73 -3.34 -23.58
C SER A 114 30.50 -4.57 -24.49
N LEU A 115 29.62 -5.48 -24.08
CA LEU A 115 29.25 -6.66 -24.85
C LEU A 115 28.44 -6.31 -26.10
N THR A 116 27.50 -5.37 -25.98
CA THR A 116 26.69 -4.88 -27.11
C THR A 116 27.55 -4.17 -28.15
N ALA A 117 28.46 -3.29 -27.70
CA ALA A 117 29.44 -2.65 -28.58
C ALA A 117 30.35 -3.68 -29.29
N ASN A 118 30.77 -4.72 -28.58
CA ASN A 118 31.58 -5.80 -29.14
C ASN A 118 30.84 -6.61 -30.22
N GLN A 119 29.54 -6.84 -30.02
CA GLN A 119 28.67 -7.48 -31.00
C GLN A 119 28.58 -6.64 -32.28
N PHE A 120 28.30 -5.33 -32.16
CA PHE A 120 28.22 -4.42 -33.31
C PHE A 120 29.53 -4.31 -34.08
N TRP A 121 30.67 -4.48 -33.43
CA TRP A 121 31.93 -4.46 -34.16
C TRP A 121 32.15 -5.69 -35.03
N LYS A 122 31.81 -6.90 -34.57
CA LYS A 122 32.08 -8.13 -35.36
C LYS A 122 31.28 -8.18 -36.67
N SER A 123 30.05 -7.66 -36.66
CA SER A 123 29.13 -7.68 -37.81
C SER A 123 28.98 -6.33 -38.51
N GLY A 124 29.40 -5.23 -37.88
CA GLY A 124 29.10 -3.85 -38.29
C GLY A 124 27.77 -3.36 -37.68
N LEU A 125 27.61 -2.04 -37.50
CA LEU A 125 26.44 -1.49 -36.79
C LEU A 125 25.10 -1.91 -37.41
N LEU A 126 24.90 -1.69 -38.72
CA LEU A 126 23.65 -2.02 -39.42
C LEU A 126 23.39 -3.53 -39.49
N ARG A 127 24.39 -4.32 -39.91
CA ARG A 127 24.26 -5.78 -40.02
C ARG A 127 24.22 -6.49 -38.66
N GLY A 128 24.69 -5.84 -37.60
CA GLY A 128 24.65 -6.32 -36.22
C GLY A 128 23.40 -5.91 -35.45
N ALA A 129 22.80 -4.77 -35.78
CA ALA A 129 21.56 -4.28 -35.16
C ALA A 129 20.37 -5.20 -35.48
N VAL A 130 20.26 -5.69 -36.72
CA VAL A 130 19.18 -6.62 -37.12
C VAL A 130 19.12 -7.88 -36.25
N PRO A 131 20.19 -8.69 -36.12
CA PRO A 131 20.16 -9.86 -35.25
C PRO A 131 20.05 -9.48 -33.76
N PHE A 132 20.55 -8.32 -33.35
CA PHE A 132 20.41 -7.84 -31.96
C PHE A 132 18.95 -7.59 -31.59
N VAL A 133 18.25 -6.76 -32.36
CA VAL A 133 16.82 -6.46 -32.17
C VAL A 133 15.98 -7.71 -32.29
N PHE A 134 16.27 -8.58 -33.28
CA PHE A 134 15.54 -9.83 -33.45
C PHE A 134 15.67 -10.75 -32.23
N ASN A 135 16.88 -10.93 -31.67
CA ASN A 135 17.05 -11.75 -30.48
C ASN A 135 16.32 -11.15 -29.27
N ILE A 136 16.37 -9.82 -29.09
CA ILE A 136 15.61 -9.14 -28.02
C ILE A 136 14.11 -9.35 -28.20
N ALA A 137 13.58 -9.17 -29.41
CA ALA A 137 12.16 -9.34 -29.69
C ALA A 137 11.68 -10.78 -29.47
N VAL A 138 12.44 -11.78 -29.92
CA VAL A 138 12.10 -13.19 -29.70
C VAL A 138 12.19 -13.55 -28.22
N THR A 139 13.24 -13.13 -27.52
CA THR A 139 13.37 -13.37 -26.08
C THR A 139 12.24 -12.68 -25.31
N TRP A 140 11.90 -11.44 -25.66
CA TRP A 140 10.76 -10.72 -25.09
C TRP A 140 9.45 -11.46 -25.36
N PHE A 141 9.25 -11.97 -26.58
CA PHE A 141 8.05 -12.73 -26.91
C PHE A 141 7.91 -14.01 -26.08
N VAL A 142 8.99 -14.80 -26.00
CA VAL A 142 9.02 -16.03 -25.20
C VAL A 142 8.76 -15.74 -23.73
N VAL A 143 9.38 -14.69 -23.17
CA VAL A 143 9.18 -14.33 -21.77
C VAL A 143 7.74 -13.86 -21.54
N ARG A 144 7.23 -12.92 -22.35
CA ARG A 144 5.95 -12.24 -22.15
C ARG A 144 4.73 -13.12 -22.36
N TRP A 145 4.77 -14.03 -23.34
CA TRP A 145 3.61 -14.83 -23.75
C TRP A 145 3.75 -16.33 -23.48
N ILE A 146 4.96 -16.88 -23.40
CA ILE A 146 5.12 -18.32 -23.11
C ILE A 146 5.37 -18.54 -21.63
N LEU A 147 6.38 -17.87 -21.07
CA LEU A 147 6.78 -18.09 -19.69
C LEU A 147 5.81 -17.44 -18.69
N MET A 148 5.44 -16.19 -18.90
CA MET A 148 4.52 -15.50 -17.98
C MET A 148 3.10 -16.08 -17.96
N GLU A 149 2.56 -16.49 -19.10
CA GLU A 149 1.20 -17.05 -19.17
C GLU A 149 1.20 -18.55 -18.84
N GLY A 150 2.27 -19.28 -19.20
CA GLY A 150 2.35 -20.73 -19.03
C GLY A 150 2.99 -21.20 -17.72
N THR A 151 3.57 -20.32 -16.91
CA THR A 151 4.26 -20.69 -15.65
C THR A 151 4.02 -19.66 -14.55
N ASN A 152 4.46 -19.96 -13.32
CA ASN A 152 4.43 -19.07 -12.15
C ASN A 152 5.46 -17.92 -12.21
N PHE A 153 5.86 -17.49 -13.40
CA PHE A 153 6.89 -16.48 -13.62
C PHE A 153 6.32 -15.06 -13.48
N SER A 154 6.61 -14.38 -12.36
CA SER A 154 6.16 -13.00 -12.09
C SER A 154 7.23 -11.95 -12.43
N ILE A 155 6.83 -10.86 -13.10
CA ILE A 155 7.68 -9.69 -13.38
C ILE A 155 8.17 -9.03 -12.10
N THR A 156 7.36 -9.03 -11.04
CA THR A 156 7.71 -8.41 -9.76
C THR A 156 8.90 -9.10 -9.11
N ASN A 157 8.93 -10.44 -9.13
CA ASN A 157 10.05 -11.24 -8.61
C ASN A 157 11.31 -11.06 -9.46
N LEU A 158 11.14 -10.85 -10.77
CA LEU A 158 12.23 -10.54 -11.68
C LEU A 158 12.84 -9.17 -11.35
N ALA A 159 12.01 -8.15 -11.13
CA ALA A 159 12.44 -6.81 -10.70
C ALA A 159 13.22 -6.86 -9.38
N PHE A 160 12.73 -7.61 -8.37
CA PHE A 160 13.44 -7.80 -7.10
C PHE A 160 14.79 -8.53 -7.25
N LEU A 161 14.86 -9.58 -8.07
CA LEU A 161 16.14 -10.25 -8.38
C LEU A 161 17.13 -9.30 -9.08
N TYR A 162 16.65 -8.40 -9.94
CA TYR A 162 17.50 -7.41 -10.60
C TYR A 162 17.93 -6.27 -9.68
N GLU A 163 17.07 -5.84 -8.75
CA GLU A 163 17.37 -4.83 -7.74
C GLU A 163 18.41 -5.34 -6.72
N ASP A 164 18.28 -6.60 -6.27
CA ASP A 164 19.26 -7.24 -5.38
C ASP A 164 20.64 -7.38 -6.03
N ILE A 165 20.72 -7.89 -7.27
CA ILE A 165 22.01 -8.05 -7.97
C ILE A 165 22.63 -6.67 -8.32
N ALA A 166 21.80 -5.66 -8.60
CA ALA A 166 22.26 -4.29 -8.81
C ALA A 166 22.85 -3.69 -7.52
N THR A 167 22.25 -4.00 -6.37
CA THR A 167 22.69 -3.51 -5.07
C THR A 167 23.99 -4.19 -4.62
N ASP A 168 24.14 -5.49 -4.91
CA ASP A 168 25.30 -6.30 -4.49
C ASP A 168 26.58 -6.06 -5.33
N ILE A 169 26.46 -5.68 -6.61
CA ILE A 169 27.65 -5.59 -7.49
C ILE A 169 28.28 -4.20 -7.59
N ASP A 170 27.54 -3.09 -7.50
CA ASP A 170 28.05 -1.84 -8.12
C ASP A 170 27.67 -0.50 -7.43
N SER A 171 27.48 -0.48 -6.10
CA SER A 171 27.33 0.80 -5.38
C SER A 171 28.65 1.48 -4.99
N SER A 172 29.82 0.99 -5.47
CA SER A 172 31.12 1.57 -5.08
C SER A 172 32.09 1.74 -6.25
N PRO A 173 32.72 2.93 -6.42
CA PRO A 173 33.85 3.17 -7.33
C PRO A 173 34.99 2.14 -7.23
N LYS A 174 35.05 1.42 -6.10
CA LYS A 174 35.98 0.32 -5.84
C LYS A 174 35.84 -0.84 -6.83
N ALA A 175 34.62 -1.23 -7.21
CA ALA A 175 34.38 -2.33 -8.15
C ALA A 175 34.96 -2.01 -9.53
N TYR A 176 34.82 -0.76 -10.00
CA TYR A 176 35.43 -0.29 -11.24
C TYR A 176 36.96 -0.35 -11.20
N ILE A 177 37.58 0.10 -10.10
CA ILE A 177 39.05 0.03 -9.94
C ILE A 177 39.51 -1.43 -10.00
N VAL A 178 38.81 -2.35 -9.33
CA VAL A 178 39.13 -3.79 -9.35
C VAL A 178 38.99 -4.37 -10.76
N MET A 179 37.87 -4.11 -11.46
CA MET A 179 37.65 -4.65 -12.80
C MET A 179 38.66 -4.12 -13.82
N ILE A 180 38.98 -2.82 -13.80
CA ILE A 180 39.97 -2.21 -14.70
C ILE A 180 41.35 -2.81 -14.42
N THR A 181 41.78 -2.79 -13.16
CA THR A 181 43.11 -3.27 -12.74
C THR A 181 43.28 -4.73 -13.14
N THR A 182 42.26 -5.56 -12.86
CA THR A 182 42.30 -6.98 -13.22
C THR A 182 42.30 -7.20 -14.72
N SER A 183 41.51 -6.44 -15.49
CA SER A 183 41.47 -6.55 -16.95
C SER A 183 42.81 -6.17 -17.59
N ILE A 184 43.51 -5.15 -17.06
CA ILE A 184 44.85 -4.76 -17.50
C ILE A 184 45.86 -5.89 -17.23
N ILE A 185 45.88 -6.41 -16.00
CA ILE A 185 46.81 -7.47 -15.61
C ILE A 185 46.53 -8.73 -16.43
N ALA A 186 45.26 -9.13 -16.57
CA ALA A 186 44.86 -10.29 -17.36
C ALA A 186 45.22 -10.15 -18.85
N SER A 187 45.03 -8.97 -19.46
CA SER A 187 45.49 -8.70 -20.84
C SER A 187 47.01 -8.84 -20.96
N ARG A 188 47.78 -8.22 -20.07
CA ARG A 188 49.25 -8.28 -20.08
C ARG A 188 49.79 -9.68 -19.87
N MET A 189 49.22 -10.44 -18.93
CA MET A 189 49.64 -11.82 -18.66
C MET A 189 49.30 -12.75 -19.81
N ASN A 190 48.17 -12.54 -20.48
CA ASN A 190 47.82 -13.27 -21.70
C ASN A 190 48.82 -12.98 -22.84
N LEU A 191 49.22 -11.72 -23.04
CA LEU A 191 50.22 -11.36 -24.07
C LEU A 191 51.63 -11.89 -23.75
N ARG A 192 52.05 -11.84 -22.48
CA ARG A 192 53.43 -12.19 -22.08
C ARG A 192 53.64 -13.70 -21.87
N TYR A 193 52.66 -14.38 -21.29
CA TYR A 193 52.76 -15.79 -20.89
C TYR A 193 51.82 -16.71 -21.68
N GLY A 194 51.01 -16.18 -22.59
CA GLY A 194 50.05 -16.97 -23.38
C GLY A 194 48.88 -17.53 -22.57
N TRP A 195 48.65 -17.04 -21.35
CA TRP A 195 47.59 -17.55 -20.48
C TRP A 195 46.19 -17.21 -21.02
N ASP A 196 45.38 -18.23 -21.32
CA ASP A 196 44.06 -18.08 -21.93
C ASP A 196 42.88 -18.25 -20.94
N PHE A 197 42.20 -17.14 -20.63
CA PHE A 197 41.07 -17.09 -19.70
C PHE A 197 39.67 -17.18 -20.35
N ASN A 198 39.53 -17.47 -21.65
CA ASN A 198 38.25 -17.32 -22.38
C ASN A 198 37.67 -15.90 -22.37
N GLY A 199 38.50 -14.90 -22.07
CA GLY A 199 38.10 -13.51 -21.93
C GLY A 199 38.70 -12.89 -20.67
N ILE A 200 39.18 -11.66 -20.80
CA ILE A 200 39.75 -10.87 -19.68
C ILE A 200 38.75 -10.60 -18.55
N MET A 201 37.46 -10.81 -18.81
CA MET A 201 36.36 -10.58 -17.88
C MET A 201 36.22 -11.68 -16.81
N ILE A 202 36.65 -12.92 -17.09
CA ILE A 202 36.53 -14.03 -16.12
C ILE A 202 37.38 -13.76 -14.86
N PRO A 203 38.69 -13.44 -14.98
CA PRO A 203 39.48 -13.05 -13.81
C PRO A 203 38.97 -11.76 -13.16
N ALA A 204 38.48 -10.79 -13.94
CA ALA A 204 37.97 -9.52 -13.43
C ALA A 204 36.70 -9.68 -12.58
N LEU A 205 35.76 -10.51 -13.02
CA LEU A 205 34.57 -10.85 -12.24
C LEU A 205 34.95 -11.62 -10.99
N LEU A 206 35.85 -12.60 -11.09
CA LEU A 206 36.36 -13.35 -9.94
C LEU A 206 37.09 -12.44 -8.93
N ALA A 207 37.76 -11.39 -9.41
CA ALA A 207 38.46 -10.42 -8.55
C ALA A 207 37.49 -9.66 -7.65
N VAL A 208 36.31 -9.30 -8.16
CA VAL A 208 35.24 -8.67 -7.37
C VAL A 208 34.71 -9.64 -6.30
N GLN A 209 34.71 -10.95 -6.58
CA GLN A 209 34.19 -11.97 -5.65
C GLN A 209 35.07 -12.24 -4.43
N TRP A 210 36.28 -11.67 -4.32
CA TRP A 210 37.10 -11.85 -3.13
C TRP A 210 36.51 -11.22 -1.87
N TYR A 211 35.50 -10.37 -1.99
CA TYR A 211 34.69 -9.91 -0.86
C TYR A 211 33.73 -10.99 -0.34
N GLU A 212 33.41 -11.99 -1.16
CA GLU A 212 32.57 -13.14 -0.81
C GLU A 212 33.30 -14.46 -1.11
N PRO A 213 34.26 -14.87 -0.26
CA PRO A 213 35.10 -16.03 -0.54
C PRO A 213 34.30 -17.34 -0.71
N MET A 214 33.14 -17.43 -0.06
CA MET A 214 32.24 -18.57 -0.22
C MET A 214 31.71 -18.69 -1.65
N LYS A 215 31.42 -17.57 -2.34
CA LYS A 215 30.97 -17.59 -3.74
C LYS A 215 32.05 -18.05 -4.70
N ILE A 216 33.32 -17.74 -4.42
CA ILE A 216 34.45 -18.26 -5.20
C ILE A 216 34.48 -19.79 -5.09
N LEU A 217 34.40 -20.31 -3.86
CA LEU A 217 34.43 -21.74 -3.62
C LEU A 217 33.25 -22.47 -4.28
N THR A 218 32.02 -21.98 -4.08
CA THR A 218 30.83 -22.58 -4.71
C THR A 218 30.89 -22.51 -6.23
N SER A 219 31.41 -21.42 -6.82
CA SER A 219 31.60 -21.31 -8.27
C SER A 219 32.61 -22.32 -8.83
N VAL A 220 33.69 -22.60 -8.12
CA VAL A 220 34.69 -23.61 -8.51
C VAL A 220 34.09 -25.01 -8.41
N VAL A 221 33.39 -25.32 -7.31
CA VAL A 221 32.69 -26.61 -7.13
C VAL A 221 31.65 -26.80 -8.23
N GLU A 222 30.83 -25.79 -8.49
CA GLU A 222 29.82 -25.82 -9.55
C GLU A 222 30.46 -26.05 -10.92
N ALA A 223 31.57 -25.37 -11.24
CA ALA A 223 32.29 -25.58 -12.49
C ALA A 223 32.80 -27.02 -12.65
N ILE A 224 33.27 -27.65 -11.57
CA ILE A 224 33.72 -29.05 -11.58
C ILE A 224 32.53 -29.99 -11.81
N VAL A 225 31.39 -29.74 -11.16
CA VAL A 225 30.17 -30.54 -11.36
C VAL A 225 29.67 -30.43 -12.80
N ILE A 226 29.59 -29.20 -13.34
CA ILE A 226 29.20 -28.96 -14.74
C ILE A 226 30.15 -29.68 -15.69
N LEU A 227 31.47 -29.60 -15.45
CA LEU A 227 32.48 -30.30 -16.25
C LEU A 227 32.26 -31.81 -16.25
N TYR A 228 32.01 -32.39 -15.06
CA TYR A 228 31.78 -33.82 -14.90
C TYR A 228 30.52 -34.27 -15.64
N LEU A 229 29.37 -33.62 -15.37
CA LEU A 229 28.08 -33.94 -15.99
C LEU A 229 28.12 -33.76 -17.51
N SER A 230 28.72 -32.67 -17.99
CA SER A 230 28.85 -32.42 -19.43
C SER A 230 29.74 -33.47 -20.11
N THR A 231 30.83 -33.89 -19.46
CA THR A 231 31.72 -34.94 -19.98
C THR A 231 31.03 -36.30 -19.98
N LEU A 232 30.21 -36.61 -18.97
CA LEU A 232 29.40 -37.83 -18.91
C LEU A 232 28.36 -37.86 -20.04
N LEU A 233 27.64 -36.76 -20.24
CA LEU A 233 26.66 -36.62 -21.32
C LEU A 233 27.30 -36.74 -22.70
N MET A 234 28.47 -36.15 -22.93
CA MET A 234 29.21 -36.31 -24.19
C MET A 234 29.69 -37.74 -24.45
N LYS A 235 29.86 -38.56 -23.39
CA LYS A 235 30.19 -39.98 -23.51
C LYS A 235 28.96 -40.89 -23.65
N SER A 236 27.75 -40.35 -23.46
CA SER A 236 26.50 -41.10 -23.58
C SER A 236 26.22 -41.53 -25.02
N PRO A 237 25.51 -42.66 -25.24
CA PRO A 237 25.20 -43.15 -26.59
C PRO A 237 24.37 -42.16 -27.42
N LEU A 238 23.67 -41.21 -26.78
CA LEU A 238 22.87 -40.19 -27.46
C LEU A 238 23.72 -39.13 -28.17
N LEU A 239 24.89 -38.78 -27.61
CA LEU A 239 25.71 -37.65 -28.08
C LEU A 239 27.07 -38.08 -28.63
N ARG A 240 27.47 -39.34 -28.45
CA ARG A 240 28.78 -39.88 -28.83
C ARG A 240 29.07 -39.74 -30.34
N ASP A 241 28.04 -39.89 -31.17
CA ASP A 241 28.17 -39.86 -32.64
C ASP A 241 27.84 -38.47 -33.23
N MET A 242 27.49 -37.50 -32.39
CA MET A 242 27.21 -36.13 -32.81
C MET A 242 28.47 -35.26 -32.79
N THR A 243 28.71 -34.49 -33.86
CA THR A 243 29.79 -33.50 -33.91
C THR A 243 29.49 -32.32 -32.97
N MET A 244 30.04 -32.41 -31.75
CA MET A 244 29.92 -31.41 -30.69
C MET A 244 31.09 -30.42 -30.69
N GLU A 245 31.10 -29.55 -31.70
CA GLU A 245 32.10 -28.48 -31.83
C GLU A 245 31.48 -27.08 -31.79
N GLY A 246 32.30 -26.10 -31.43
CA GLY A 246 31.93 -24.68 -31.40
C GLY A 246 30.68 -24.40 -30.56
N ALA A 247 29.62 -23.92 -31.22
CA ALA A 247 28.41 -23.45 -30.55
C ALA A 247 27.55 -24.55 -29.92
N ARG A 248 27.56 -25.77 -30.49
CA ARG A 248 26.81 -26.90 -29.92
C ARG A 248 27.39 -27.30 -28.56
N LYS A 249 28.73 -27.27 -28.45
CA LYS A 249 29.44 -27.51 -27.21
C LYS A 249 29.16 -26.44 -26.16
N MET A 250 29.16 -25.15 -26.56
CA MET A 250 28.78 -24.07 -25.64
C MET A 250 27.35 -24.26 -25.13
N LEU A 251 26.39 -24.48 -26.04
CA LEU A 251 24.98 -24.68 -25.67
C LEU A 251 24.82 -25.83 -24.67
N LEU A 252 25.46 -26.98 -24.91
CA LEU A 252 25.41 -28.13 -24.01
C LEU A 252 25.86 -27.77 -22.58
N PHE A 253 27.02 -27.13 -22.43
CA PHE A 253 27.52 -26.74 -21.11
C PHE A 253 26.57 -25.76 -20.40
N PHE A 254 25.99 -24.81 -21.12
CA PHE A 254 24.98 -23.89 -20.58
C PHE A 254 23.69 -24.61 -20.18
N THR A 255 23.20 -25.55 -20.98
CA THR A 255 22.01 -26.34 -20.66
C THR A 255 22.25 -27.23 -19.43
N VAL A 256 23.44 -27.84 -19.31
CA VAL A 256 23.80 -28.65 -18.14
C VAL A 256 23.89 -27.78 -16.88
N SER A 257 24.51 -26.60 -16.96
CA SER A 257 24.54 -25.66 -15.84
C SER A 257 23.13 -25.24 -15.42
N PHE A 258 22.27 -24.88 -16.38
CA PHE A 258 20.88 -24.50 -16.09
C PHE A 258 20.11 -25.64 -15.42
N GLY A 259 20.18 -26.85 -15.97
CA GLY A 259 19.53 -28.03 -15.39
C GLY A 259 20.03 -28.35 -13.98
N PHE A 260 21.36 -28.28 -13.76
CA PHE A 260 21.96 -28.47 -12.45
C PHE A 260 21.42 -27.45 -11.43
N LYS A 261 21.39 -26.16 -11.80
CA LYS A 261 20.84 -25.12 -10.92
C LYS A 261 19.36 -25.32 -10.62
N LEU A 262 18.56 -25.72 -11.60
CA LEU A 262 17.13 -25.96 -11.40
C LEU A 262 16.90 -27.08 -10.36
N VAL A 263 17.69 -28.16 -10.44
CA VAL A 263 17.66 -29.27 -9.47
C VAL A 263 18.10 -28.80 -8.08
N VAL A 264 19.21 -28.09 -7.97
CA VAL A 264 19.70 -27.55 -6.70
C VAL A 264 18.70 -26.56 -6.10
N GLY A 265 18.07 -25.72 -6.91
CA GLY A 265 17.07 -24.75 -6.47
C GLY A 265 15.83 -25.40 -5.86
N HIS A 266 15.28 -26.41 -6.53
CA HIS A 266 14.14 -27.16 -5.99
C HIS A 266 14.53 -27.95 -4.74
N ALA A 267 15.71 -28.57 -4.73
CA ALA A 267 16.20 -29.30 -3.57
C ALA A 267 16.46 -28.38 -2.37
N ALA A 268 17.03 -27.19 -2.59
CA ALA A 268 17.29 -26.20 -1.55
C ALA A 268 15.98 -25.61 -1.01
N GLY A 269 15.02 -25.29 -1.88
CA GLY A 269 13.70 -24.81 -1.46
C GLY A 269 12.93 -25.83 -0.60
N PHE A 270 13.15 -27.12 -0.83
CA PHE A 270 12.57 -28.18 0.01
C PHE A 270 13.33 -28.39 1.33
N ALA A 271 14.67 -28.34 1.30
CA ALA A 271 15.50 -28.64 2.47
C ALA A 271 15.69 -27.45 3.43
N PHE A 272 15.65 -26.21 2.93
CA PHE A 272 15.92 -24.99 3.69
C PHE A 272 14.94 -23.86 3.29
N PRO A 273 13.70 -23.87 3.81
CA PRO A 273 12.66 -22.89 3.43
C PRO A 273 13.03 -21.44 3.76
N ASP A 274 13.80 -21.22 4.82
CA ASP A 274 14.16 -19.90 5.33
C ASP A 274 15.45 -19.33 4.71
N ALA A 275 16.14 -20.08 3.83
CA ALA A 275 17.41 -19.69 3.24
C ALA A 275 17.22 -19.17 1.80
N LYS A 276 17.90 -18.07 1.45
CA LYS A 276 17.84 -17.51 0.09
C LYS A 276 18.45 -18.50 -0.90
N VAL A 277 17.66 -18.97 -1.87
CA VAL A 277 18.11 -19.98 -2.85
C VAL A 277 19.35 -19.52 -3.65
N SER A 278 19.52 -18.21 -3.84
CA SER A 278 20.71 -17.64 -4.49
C SER A 278 22.02 -17.89 -3.76
N ASP A 279 21.98 -18.18 -2.45
CA ASP A 279 23.17 -18.39 -1.64
C ASP A 279 23.87 -19.71 -1.97
N PHE A 280 23.09 -20.70 -2.40
CA PHE A 280 23.57 -22.02 -2.79
C PHE A 280 24.18 -22.08 -4.20
N TYR A 281 24.03 -21.02 -5.01
CA TYR A 281 24.64 -20.96 -6.34
C TYR A 281 26.01 -20.27 -6.33
N GLY A 282 26.86 -20.69 -7.27
CA GLY A 282 28.02 -19.90 -7.67
C GLY A 282 27.62 -18.57 -8.30
N PHE A 283 28.60 -17.68 -8.43
CA PHE A 283 28.40 -16.32 -8.95
C PHE A 283 27.93 -16.33 -10.40
N GLY A 284 26.63 -16.08 -10.59
CA GLY A 284 25.97 -16.10 -11.89
C GLY A 284 26.02 -17.47 -12.58
N TYR A 285 25.35 -17.60 -13.73
CA TYR A 285 25.39 -18.82 -14.53
C TYR A 285 26.56 -18.83 -15.54
N LEU A 286 27.13 -17.66 -15.83
CA LEU A 286 28.17 -17.50 -16.83
C LEU A 286 29.53 -17.98 -16.33
N LEU A 287 29.93 -17.58 -15.12
CA LEU A 287 31.29 -17.80 -14.61
C LEU A 287 31.60 -19.30 -14.42
N PRO A 288 30.76 -20.10 -13.71
CA PRO A 288 31.02 -21.53 -13.54
C PRO A 288 31.02 -22.29 -14.88
N THR A 289 30.09 -21.96 -15.77
CA THR A 289 29.95 -22.62 -17.08
C THR A 289 31.14 -22.36 -18.00
N LEU A 290 31.60 -21.09 -18.10
CA LEU A 290 32.74 -20.74 -18.94
C LEU A 290 34.04 -21.34 -18.40
N MET A 291 34.17 -21.40 -17.07
CA MET A 291 35.30 -22.01 -16.38
C MET A 291 35.32 -23.53 -16.63
N ALA A 292 34.18 -24.22 -16.47
CA ALA A 292 34.03 -25.65 -16.79
C ALA A 292 34.40 -25.96 -18.24
N MET A 293 33.92 -25.14 -19.18
CA MET A 293 34.24 -25.30 -20.60
C MET A 293 35.74 -25.14 -20.87
N LYS A 294 36.43 -24.22 -20.18
CA LYS A 294 37.89 -24.07 -20.33
C LYS A 294 38.67 -25.22 -19.72
N MET A 295 38.26 -25.70 -18.54
CA MET A 295 38.85 -26.91 -17.95
C MET A 295 38.75 -28.10 -18.92
N HIS A 296 37.62 -28.23 -19.63
CA HIS A 296 37.44 -29.24 -20.67
C HIS A 296 38.36 -29.03 -21.89
N GLN A 297 38.51 -27.78 -22.36
CA GLN A 297 39.36 -27.46 -23.52
C GLN A 297 40.86 -27.68 -23.22
N LEU A 298 41.33 -27.25 -22.06
CA LEU A 298 42.74 -27.32 -21.65
C LEU A 298 43.11 -28.68 -21.05
N LYS A 299 42.12 -29.56 -20.82
CA LYS A 299 42.27 -30.87 -20.16
C LYS A 299 42.93 -30.80 -18.77
N SER A 300 42.95 -29.63 -18.14
CA SER A 300 43.59 -29.38 -16.85
C SER A 300 42.71 -28.47 -15.99
N VAL A 301 42.23 -29.01 -14.87
CA VAL A 301 41.40 -28.29 -13.91
C VAL A 301 42.27 -27.37 -13.06
N VAL A 302 43.34 -27.92 -12.48
CA VAL A 302 44.21 -27.24 -11.52
C VAL A 302 44.88 -26.01 -12.15
N GLN A 303 45.35 -26.14 -13.39
CA GLN A 303 46.01 -25.04 -14.10
C GLN A 303 45.03 -23.89 -14.37
N GLN A 304 43.81 -24.20 -14.83
CA GLN A 304 42.84 -23.15 -15.16
C GLN A 304 42.32 -22.42 -13.91
N VAL A 305 42.02 -23.16 -12.84
CA VAL A 305 41.58 -22.59 -11.55
C VAL A 305 42.71 -21.75 -10.97
N GLY A 306 43.92 -22.31 -10.90
CA GLY A 306 45.08 -21.68 -10.27
C GLY A 306 45.45 -20.35 -10.94
N ILE A 307 45.59 -20.32 -12.26
CA ILE A 307 45.99 -19.09 -12.97
C ILE A 307 44.90 -18.02 -12.86
N THR A 308 43.61 -18.39 -12.99
CA THR A 308 42.50 -17.44 -12.88
C THR A 308 42.42 -16.85 -11.46
N LEU A 309 42.56 -17.71 -10.44
CA LEU A 309 42.52 -17.29 -9.03
C LEU A 309 43.72 -16.41 -8.67
N GLN A 310 44.94 -16.77 -9.10
CA GLN A 310 46.14 -15.98 -8.87
C GLN A 310 46.04 -14.57 -9.45
N ILE A 311 45.60 -14.45 -10.71
CA ILE A 311 45.44 -13.14 -11.35
C ILE A 311 44.38 -12.32 -10.62
N SER A 312 43.25 -12.93 -10.27
CA SER A 312 42.19 -12.22 -9.55
C SER A 312 42.67 -11.70 -8.19
N LEU A 313 43.44 -12.50 -7.44
CA LEU A 313 43.97 -12.16 -6.12
C LEU A 313 45.02 -11.04 -6.18
N VAL A 314 45.99 -11.16 -7.09
CA VAL A 314 47.01 -10.12 -7.28
C VAL A 314 46.34 -8.81 -7.70
N SER A 315 45.32 -8.88 -8.55
CA SER A 315 44.64 -7.70 -9.07
C SER A 315 43.80 -6.98 -8.03
N ILE A 316 43.09 -7.70 -7.15
CA ILE A 316 42.34 -7.06 -6.05
C ILE A 316 43.28 -6.40 -5.04
N LEU A 317 44.44 -7.02 -4.73
CA LEU A 317 45.44 -6.43 -3.84
C LEU A 317 45.96 -5.10 -4.40
N ILE A 318 46.33 -5.06 -5.68
CA ILE A 318 46.78 -3.84 -6.36
C ILE A 318 45.65 -2.80 -6.42
N ALA A 319 44.42 -3.23 -6.76
CA ALA A 319 43.26 -2.34 -6.83
C ALA A 319 42.94 -1.70 -5.48
N ASN A 320 43.08 -2.44 -4.37
CA ASN A 320 42.91 -1.90 -3.02
C ASN A 320 44.01 -0.89 -2.67
N VAL A 321 45.26 -1.13 -3.05
CA VAL A 321 46.35 -0.15 -2.85
C VAL A 321 46.08 1.13 -3.64
N ILE A 322 45.63 1.02 -4.88
CA ILE A 322 45.24 2.17 -5.72
C ILE A 322 44.07 2.92 -5.06
N GLY A 323 43.02 2.20 -4.66
CA GLY A 323 41.86 2.78 -3.99
C GLY A 323 42.21 3.50 -2.68
N PHE A 324 43.09 2.91 -1.88
CA PHE A 324 43.59 3.54 -0.65
C PHE A 324 44.50 4.74 -0.94
N SER A 325 45.30 4.71 -2.01
CA SER A 325 46.14 5.85 -2.38
C SER A 325 45.32 7.10 -2.71
N PHE A 326 44.10 6.94 -3.26
CA PHE A 326 43.18 8.06 -3.46
C PHE A 326 42.69 8.71 -2.16
N THR A 327 42.67 7.99 -1.03
CA THR A 327 42.26 8.58 0.27
C THR A 327 43.35 9.45 0.88
N LEU A 328 44.61 9.26 0.47
CA LEU A 328 45.78 10.03 0.90
C LEU A 328 45.95 11.36 0.13
N LEU A 329 45.15 11.62 -0.91
CA LEU A 329 45.22 12.87 -1.67
C LEU A 329 44.77 14.08 -0.82
N PRO A 330 45.52 15.20 -0.82
CA PRO A 330 45.19 16.42 -0.06
C PRO A 330 43.78 16.95 -0.37
N GLU A 331 43.10 17.51 0.64
CA GLU A 331 41.76 18.10 0.52
C GLU A 331 41.66 19.19 -0.58
N SER A 332 42.77 19.84 -0.92
CA SER A 332 42.83 20.86 -1.97
C SER A 332 42.57 20.34 -3.39
N TRP A 333 42.83 19.04 -3.65
CA TRP A 333 42.47 18.35 -4.90
C TRP A 333 41.09 17.71 -4.82
N ARG A 334 40.55 17.59 -3.61
CA ARG A 334 39.20 17.13 -3.28
C ARG A 334 38.19 18.29 -3.26
N LYS A 335 38.51 19.41 -3.94
CA LYS A 335 37.57 20.52 -4.18
C LYS A 335 36.35 19.96 -4.90
N SER A 336 35.30 19.78 -4.11
CA SER A 336 33.89 19.90 -4.43
C SER A 336 33.62 20.25 -5.89
N SER A 337 32.93 19.36 -6.61
CA SER A 337 32.24 19.72 -7.84
C SER A 337 31.58 21.10 -7.70
N PRO A 338 31.61 21.95 -8.74
CA PRO A 338 31.00 23.28 -8.71
C PRO A 338 29.47 23.26 -8.47
N LEU A 339 28.84 22.08 -8.41
CA LEU A 339 27.46 21.88 -7.94
C LEU A 339 27.26 22.17 -6.44
N LEU A 340 28.31 22.11 -5.60
CA LEU A 340 28.22 22.44 -4.17
C LEU A 340 28.08 23.94 -3.86
N ALA A 341 28.06 24.80 -4.89
CA ALA A 341 27.76 26.22 -4.76
C ALA A 341 26.39 26.61 -5.38
N ALA A 342 25.69 25.67 -6.02
CA ALA A 342 24.48 25.95 -6.80
C ALA A 342 23.17 25.49 -6.13
N GLU A 343 23.21 24.64 -5.12
CA GLU A 343 22.06 24.40 -4.23
C GLU A 343 22.30 25.11 -2.91
N GLY A 344 22.07 26.43 -2.93
CA GLY A 344 21.75 27.15 -1.71
C GLY A 344 20.46 26.55 -1.17
N GLY A 345 20.59 25.58 -0.27
CA GLY A 345 19.47 25.18 0.59
C GLY A 345 18.91 26.45 1.22
N GLU A 346 17.62 26.70 1.03
CA GLU A 346 16.92 27.82 1.67
C GLU A 346 17.36 27.88 3.14
N ALA A 347 17.79 29.07 3.57
CA ALA A 347 18.15 29.31 4.96
C ALA A 347 17.02 28.77 5.85
N ALA A 348 17.37 28.05 6.93
CA ALA A 348 16.39 27.44 7.83
C ALA A 348 15.25 28.42 8.12
N GLU A 349 14.02 28.04 7.76
CA GLU A 349 12.88 28.95 7.78
C GLU A 349 12.58 29.34 9.24
N LEU A 350 12.99 30.55 9.64
CA LEU A 350 12.83 31.06 11.00
C LEU A 350 11.33 31.31 11.26
N SER A 351 10.67 30.36 11.90
CA SER A 351 9.23 30.43 12.16
C SER A 351 8.99 31.05 13.53
N ARG A 352 8.83 32.39 13.59
CA ARG A 352 8.37 33.08 14.80
C ARG A 352 6.84 33.02 14.91
N GLY A 353 6.32 32.57 16.04
CA GLY A 353 4.88 32.60 16.36
C GLY A 353 4.03 31.39 15.92
N LYS A 354 4.62 30.38 15.28
CA LYS A 354 3.96 29.07 15.07
C LYS A 354 4.42 28.15 16.21
N GLY A 355 3.59 27.96 17.23
CA GLY A 355 3.96 27.17 18.41
C GLY A 355 4.50 25.77 18.07
N PHE A 356 5.57 25.35 18.78
CA PHE A 356 6.29 24.08 18.61
C PHE A 356 5.38 22.88 18.36
N GLU A 357 4.35 22.71 19.19
CA GLU A 357 3.42 21.58 19.12
C GLU A 357 2.70 21.47 17.78
N LYS A 358 2.26 22.61 17.23
CA LYS A 358 1.50 22.65 15.99
C LYS A 358 2.36 22.27 14.78
N VAL A 359 3.65 22.61 14.82
CA VAL A 359 4.60 22.26 13.77
C VAL A 359 5.00 20.79 13.88
N LEU A 360 5.30 20.31 15.08
CA LEU A 360 5.65 18.92 15.33
C LEU A 360 4.49 17.98 14.92
N GLU A 361 3.26 18.30 15.33
CA GLU A 361 2.08 17.50 15.01
C GLU A 361 1.83 17.41 13.50
N ARG A 362 1.99 18.52 12.77
CA ARG A 362 1.89 18.51 11.30
C ARG A 362 2.96 17.62 10.66
N LYS A 363 4.18 17.59 11.20
CA LYS A 363 5.26 16.75 10.67
C LYS A 363 5.00 15.27 10.97
N ILE A 364 4.43 14.95 12.14
CA ILE A 364 4.02 13.58 12.49
C ILE A 364 2.86 13.11 11.61
N GLU A 365 1.86 13.96 11.34
CA GLU A 365 0.75 13.65 10.42
C GLU A 365 1.27 13.20 9.04
N ARG A 366 2.28 13.90 8.51
CA ARG A 366 2.88 13.54 7.22
C ARG A 366 3.65 12.22 7.25
N LEU A 367 4.11 11.71 8.40
CA LEU A 367 4.79 10.41 8.46
C LEU A 367 3.90 9.25 7.99
N TYR A 368 2.58 9.37 8.10
CA TYR A 368 1.65 8.34 7.62
C TYR A 368 1.62 8.23 6.09
N GLU A 369 2.11 9.24 5.36
CA GLU A 369 2.26 9.18 3.90
C GLU A 369 3.33 8.16 3.46
N VAL A 370 4.09 7.56 4.38
CA VAL A 370 4.98 6.40 4.11
C VAL A 370 4.24 5.19 3.57
N TYR A 371 2.94 5.04 3.88
CA TYR A 371 2.11 3.98 3.32
C TYR A 371 1.73 4.21 1.86
N LEU A 372 1.96 5.41 1.30
CA LEU A 372 1.78 5.63 -0.13
C LEU A 372 2.88 4.91 -0.90
N PRO A 373 2.57 4.28 -2.05
CA PRO A 373 3.56 3.61 -2.88
C PRO A 373 4.53 4.63 -3.50
N ALA A 374 5.54 5.02 -2.75
CA ALA A 374 6.69 5.74 -3.24
C ALA A 374 7.83 4.77 -3.50
N GLN A 375 8.47 4.90 -4.67
CA GLN A 375 9.77 4.33 -4.93
C GLN A 375 10.77 5.00 -3.99
N THR A 376 10.91 4.47 -2.78
CA THR A 376 11.83 5.03 -1.80
C THR A 376 13.19 4.41 -2.03
N SER A 377 14.18 5.16 -2.50
CA SER A 377 15.56 4.70 -2.53
C SER A 377 16.14 4.64 -1.11
N PRO A 378 16.96 3.62 -0.77
CA PRO A 378 17.63 3.58 0.52
C PRO A 378 18.55 4.82 0.65
N PRO A 379 18.67 5.41 1.85
CA PRO A 379 19.47 6.62 1.99
C PRO A 379 20.94 6.32 1.77
N GLU A 380 21.60 7.14 0.95
CA GLU A 380 23.04 6.99 0.72
C GLU A 380 23.84 7.14 2.01
N LEU A 381 24.89 6.33 2.16
CA LEU A 381 25.73 6.30 3.35
C LEU A 381 26.33 7.67 3.70
N ARG A 382 26.62 8.51 2.69
CA ARG A 382 27.13 9.88 2.87
C ARG A 382 26.14 10.77 3.63
N HIS A 383 24.84 10.67 3.33
CA HIS A 383 23.81 11.48 3.98
C HIS A 383 23.63 11.09 5.44
N LEU A 384 23.71 9.79 5.76
CA LEU A 384 23.66 9.30 7.14
C LEU A 384 24.82 9.83 8.00
N VAL A 385 26.03 9.92 7.43
CA VAL A 385 27.21 10.47 8.13
C VAL A 385 27.07 11.98 8.36
N TYR A 386 26.58 12.73 7.36
CA TYR A 386 26.32 14.17 7.54
C TYR A 386 25.23 14.44 8.57
N PHE A 387 24.17 13.63 8.57
CA PHE A 387 23.12 13.70 9.57
C PHE A 387 23.67 13.47 10.98
N GLU A 388 24.38 12.36 11.22
CA GLU A 388 24.99 12.03 12.53
C GLU A 388 25.89 13.16 13.04
N ARG A 389 26.72 13.74 12.16
CA ARG A 389 27.58 14.89 12.47
C ARG A 389 26.77 16.13 12.81
N GLY A 390 25.72 16.42 12.04
CA GLY A 390 24.84 17.57 12.24
C GLY A 390 24.14 17.51 13.59
N ILE A 391 23.53 16.37 13.93
CA ILE A 391 22.89 16.15 15.24
C ILE A 391 23.91 16.31 16.37
N SER A 392 25.10 15.71 16.24
CA SER A 392 26.16 15.83 17.25
C SER A 392 26.57 17.28 17.52
N ARG A 393 26.57 18.13 16.48
CA ARG A 393 26.88 19.57 16.61
C ARG A 393 25.72 20.33 17.26
N LEU A 394 24.47 20.04 16.92
CA LEU A 394 23.29 20.65 17.53
C LEU A 394 23.17 20.32 19.02
N VAL A 395 23.41 19.07 19.40
CA VAL A 395 23.44 18.62 20.80
C VAL A 395 24.54 19.34 21.60
N ARG A 396 25.72 19.57 20.98
CA ARG A 396 26.78 20.38 21.59
C ARG A 396 26.43 21.87 21.67
N ALA A 397 25.75 22.41 20.67
CA ALA A 397 25.31 23.80 20.67
C ALA A 397 24.39 24.10 21.85
N SER A 398 23.53 23.14 22.22
CA SER A 398 22.68 23.21 23.41
C SER A 398 23.49 23.32 24.72
N ARG A 399 24.63 22.60 24.84
CA ARG A 399 25.46 22.61 26.06
C ARG A 399 26.36 23.85 26.21
N TYR A 400 26.80 24.44 25.10
CA TYR A 400 27.80 25.52 25.10
C TYR A 400 27.27 26.87 24.61
N GLU A 401 25.96 26.99 24.34
CA GLU A 401 25.29 28.17 23.78
C GLU A 401 26.02 28.79 22.56
N SER A 402 26.66 27.96 21.74
CA SER A 402 27.50 28.42 20.64
C SER A 402 26.71 28.57 19.33
N SER A 403 26.60 29.81 18.84
CA SER A 403 26.02 30.11 17.52
C SER A 403 26.69 29.34 16.39
N ARG A 404 28.01 29.17 16.47
CA ARG A 404 28.82 28.44 15.48
C ARG A 404 28.44 26.96 15.40
N PHE A 405 28.34 26.26 16.53
CA PHE A 405 27.94 24.84 16.51
C PHE A 405 26.50 24.65 16.04
N ARG A 406 25.63 25.63 16.30
CA ARG A 406 24.26 25.63 15.79
C ARG A 406 24.23 25.75 14.27
N GLU A 407 24.94 26.73 13.71
CA GLU A 407 25.00 26.95 12.25
C GLU A 407 25.65 25.78 11.51
N GLU A 408 26.79 25.27 12.01
CA GLU A 408 27.44 24.08 11.47
C GLU A 408 26.50 22.86 11.53
N GLY A 409 25.79 22.69 12.64
CA GLY A 409 24.83 21.60 12.84
C GLY A 409 23.66 21.66 11.86
N ILE A 410 23.01 22.82 11.73
CA ILE A 410 21.91 23.03 10.76
C ILE A 410 22.40 22.74 9.35
N HIS A 411 23.59 23.24 8.97
CA HIS A 411 24.14 23.05 7.64
C HIS A 411 24.38 21.57 7.31
N PHE A 412 25.00 20.80 8.22
CA PHE A 412 25.22 19.37 8.00
C PHE A 412 23.92 18.57 7.90
N VAL A 413 22.88 18.94 8.66
CA VAL A 413 21.56 18.31 8.55
C VAL A 413 20.90 18.64 7.20
N GLN A 414 21.01 19.88 6.71
CA GLN A 414 20.49 20.25 5.39
C GLN A 414 21.19 19.48 4.26
N ILE A 415 22.52 19.31 4.32
CA ILE A 415 23.29 18.50 3.36
C ILE A 415 22.86 17.03 3.36
N SER A 416 22.37 16.51 4.49
CA SER A 416 21.82 15.15 4.54
C SER A 416 20.49 14.98 3.80
N GLY A 417 19.94 16.05 3.22
CA GLY A 417 18.64 16.05 2.54
C GLY A 417 17.47 16.08 3.51
N MET A 418 17.66 16.62 4.72
CA MET A 418 16.63 16.81 5.74
C MET A 418 16.25 18.29 5.83
N GLU A 419 14.96 18.58 6.01
CA GLU A 419 14.45 19.92 6.26
C GLU A 419 14.65 20.29 7.73
N VAL A 420 15.13 21.50 7.99
CA VAL A 420 15.36 22.03 9.35
C VAL A 420 14.54 23.29 9.56
N ARG A 421 13.78 23.34 10.66
CA ARG A 421 13.04 24.52 11.11
C ARG A 421 13.47 24.91 12.52
N LEU A 422 13.78 26.19 12.71
CA LEU A 422 14.05 26.76 14.03
C LEU A 422 12.80 27.49 14.52
N ILE A 423 12.32 27.11 15.70
CA ILE A 423 11.12 27.67 16.36
C ILE A 423 11.55 28.37 17.65
N ASP A 424 11.16 29.64 17.76
CA ASP A 424 11.36 30.50 18.92
C ASP A 424 12.81 30.53 19.45
N ASP A 425 13.80 30.35 18.57
CA ASP A 425 15.23 30.24 18.90
C ASP A 425 15.54 29.22 20.02
N ARG A 426 14.67 28.21 20.15
CA ARG A 426 14.75 27.17 21.18
C ARG A 426 14.70 25.78 20.57
N TYR A 427 13.69 25.49 19.76
CA TYR A 427 13.48 24.16 19.22
C TYR A 427 13.96 24.04 17.77
N VAL A 428 14.81 23.06 17.50
CA VAL A 428 15.19 22.66 16.14
C VAL A 428 14.36 21.43 15.77
N ILE A 429 13.45 21.57 14.81
CA ILE A 429 12.70 20.46 14.24
C ILE A 429 13.36 20.05 12.94
N ILE A 430 13.66 18.77 12.82
CA ILE A 430 14.30 18.14 11.67
C ILE A 430 13.33 17.11 11.13
N SER A 431 13.02 17.18 9.84
CA SER A 431 12.04 16.29 9.20
C SER A 431 12.42 16.00 7.77
N SER A 432 11.91 14.91 7.20
CA SER A 432 12.08 14.66 5.77
C SER A 432 11.31 15.68 4.93
N PRO A 433 11.88 16.18 3.81
CA PRO A 433 11.13 16.96 2.83
C PRO A 433 10.07 16.10 2.10
N ASP A 434 10.43 14.85 1.80
CA ASP A 434 9.54 13.82 1.28
C ASP A 434 9.11 12.89 2.41
N PRO A 435 7.85 12.95 2.87
CA PRO A 435 7.39 12.13 3.98
C PRO A 435 7.41 10.64 3.65
N ALA A 436 7.27 10.26 2.38
CA ALA A 436 7.26 8.86 1.98
C ALA A 436 8.62 8.18 2.19
N SER A 437 9.71 8.94 2.27
CA SER A 437 11.08 8.41 2.41
C SER A 437 11.38 7.68 3.73
N GLY A 438 10.46 7.72 4.70
CA GLY A 438 10.57 7.02 5.98
C GLY A 438 11.78 7.41 6.84
N ARG A 439 12.27 8.66 6.73
CA ARG A 439 13.47 9.15 7.43
C ARG A 439 13.20 9.62 8.87
N GLY A 440 11.93 9.76 9.28
CA GLY A 440 11.54 10.14 10.64
C GLY A 440 11.45 11.65 10.88
N VAL A 441 11.08 12.00 12.11
CA VAL A 441 10.98 13.38 12.62
C VAL A 441 11.76 13.47 13.92
N TYR A 442 12.55 14.53 14.07
CA TYR A 442 13.40 14.74 15.23
C TYR A 442 13.23 16.16 15.76
N ALA A 443 13.29 16.34 17.07
CA ALA A 443 13.31 17.64 17.71
C ALA A 443 14.45 17.73 18.72
N ILE A 444 15.11 18.87 18.80
CA ILE A 444 16.16 19.18 19.78
C ILE A 444 15.79 20.48 20.48
N ASP A 445 15.75 20.47 21.81
CA ASP A 445 15.63 21.67 22.64
C ASP A 445 17.02 22.22 22.92
N LEU A 446 17.35 23.37 22.32
CA LEU A 446 18.65 24.01 22.48
C LEU A 446 18.86 24.58 23.89
N ARG A 447 17.81 24.71 24.70
CA ARG A 447 17.87 25.27 26.06
C ARG A 447 17.67 24.23 27.16
N SER A 448 17.59 22.95 26.81
CA SER A 448 17.43 21.89 27.81
C SER A 448 18.74 21.64 28.57
N GLU A 449 18.65 21.59 29.90
CA GLU A 449 19.74 21.20 30.79
C GLU A 449 19.84 19.68 30.97
N SER A 450 18.77 18.94 30.62
CA SER A 450 18.71 17.48 30.69
C SER A 450 19.58 16.84 29.60
N ASP A 451 20.09 15.63 29.84
CA ASP A 451 20.69 14.80 28.80
C ASP A 451 19.74 13.70 28.30
N LEU A 452 18.51 13.66 28.82
CA LEU A 452 17.49 12.69 28.43
C LEU A 452 17.09 12.85 26.96
N VAL A 453 17.12 11.73 26.23
CA VAL A 453 16.54 11.62 24.89
C VAL A 453 15.33 10.71 24.93
N VAL A 454 14.20 11.20 24.42
CA VAL A 454 12.95 10.42 24.30
C VAL A 454 12.84 9.86 22.89
N GLU A 455 12.61 8.57 22.77
CA GLU A 455 12.61 7.85 21.50
C GLU A 455 11.29 7.09 21.30
N CYS A 456 10.67 7.27 20.14
CA CYS A 456 9.48 6.54 19.71
C CYS A 456 9.80 5.84 18.38
N PRO A 457 10.26 4.57 18.41
CA PRO A 457 10.77 3.90 17.21
C PRO A 457 9.68 3.59 16.18
N TYR A 458 8.48 3.20 16.62
CA TYR A 458 7.42 2.70 15.74
C TYR A 458 6.13 3.52 15.87
N PRO A 459 6.15 4.83 15.59
CA PRO A 459 4.97 5.68 15.77
C PRO A 459 3.81 5.32 14.82
N LEU A 460 4.10 4.62 13.73
CA LEU A 460 3.11 4.21 12.74
C LEU A 460 2.34 2.97 13.20
N ASP A 461 3.01 1.99 13.83
CA ASP A 461 2.38 0.78 14.37
C ASP A 461 1.93 0.95 15.83
N GLU A 462 2.56 1.85 16.58
CA GLU A 462 2.34 2.12 18.00
C GLU A 462 1.94 3.61 18.20
N PRO A 463 0.82 4.09 17.63
CA PRO A 463 0.49 5.51 17.60
C PRO A 463 0.33 6.13 18.99
N GLY A 464 -0.08 5.33 19.99
CA GLY A 464 -0.12 5.74 21.39
C GLY A 464 1.24 6.13 21.95
N ALA A 465 2.33 5.51 21.50
CA ALA A 465 3.67 5.78 21.99
C ALA A 465 4.09 7.23 21.72
N VAL A 466 3.61 7.85 20.64
CA VAL A 466 3.89 9.26 20.32
C VAL A 466 3.28 10.20 21.36
N VAL A 467 2.08 9.91 21.86
CA VAL A 467 1.41 10.71 22.89
C VAL A 467 2.22 10.70 24.18
N ALA A 468 2.61 9.50 24.62
CA ALA A 468 3.44 9.32 25.80
C ALA A 468 4.86 9.91 25.65
N ALA A 469 5.47 9.79 24.46
CA ALA A 469 6.77 10.37 24.15
C ALA A 469 6.76 11.90 24.17
N ARG A 470 5.72 12.54 23.60
CA ARG A 470 5.56 14.01 23.67
C ARG A 470 5.38 14.50 25.08
N TRP A 471 4.59 13.78 25.90
CA TRP A 471 4.43 14.12 27.31
C TRP A 471 5.76 14.02 28.06
N LEU A 472 6.50 12.92 27.92
CA LEU A 472 7.83 12.77 28.55
C LEU A 472 8.80 13.87 28.12
N PHE A 473 8.85 14.17 26.83
CA PHE A 473 9.75 15.19 26.28
C PHE A 473 9.52 16.56 26.95
N ARG A 474 8.26 16.92 27.20
CA ARG A 474 7.91 18.20 27.85
C ARG A 474 8.09 18.18 29.36
N GLU A 475 7.50 17.17 30.01
CA GLU A 475 7.43 17.09 31.47
C GLU A 475 8.82 16.98 32.10
N HIS A 476 9.71 16.23 31.46
CA HIS A 476 11.08 16.03 31.93
C HIS A 476 12.08 16.99 31.28
N GLY A 477 11.60 17.97 30.50
CA GLY A 477 12.44 18.92 29.78
C GLY A 477 13.54 18.24 28.96
N ALA A 478 13.23 17.13 28.28
CA ALA A 478 14.20 16.30 27.61
C ALA A 478 14.93 17.07 26.50
N LYS A 479 16.20 16.72 26.27
CA LYS A 479 17.05 17.39 25.28
C LYS A 479 16.58 17.17 23.85
N ALA A 480 16.11 15.95 23.58
CA ALA A 480 15.77 15.57 22.23
C ALA A 480 14.63 14.56 22.19
N LEU A 481 13.86 14.61 21.11
CA LEU A 481 12.78 13.69 20.77
C LEU A 481 13.06 13.08 19.40
N ALA A 482 13.08 11.75 19.31
CA ALA A 482 13.23 11.01 18.07
C ALA A 482 11.95 10.23 17.76
N ILE A 483 11.37 10.45 16.58
CA ILE A 483 10.18 9.75 16.09
C ILE A 483 10.56 9.01 14.82
N GLY A 484 10.48 7.68 14.85
CA GLY A 484 10.84 6.83 13.73
C GLY A 484 9.96 7.05 12.50
N GLY A 485 10.52 6.85 11.31
CA GLY A 485 9.79 7.06 10.06
C GLY A 485 9.33 5.78 9.37
N ARG A 486 9.58 4.59 9.93
CA ARG A 486 9.28 3.32 9.26
C ARG A 486 8.39 2.43 10.14
N PRO A 487 7.41 1.73 9.55
CA PRO A 487 6.64 0.74 10.27
C PRO A 487 7.45 -0.56 10.48
N LYS A 488 7.06 -1.38 11.45
CA LYS A 488 7.66 -2.70 11.74
C LYS A 488 7.50 -3.68 10.57
N GLY A 489 6.35 -3.66 9.91
CA GLY A 489 5.95 -4.65 8.90
C GLY A 489 6.59 -4.52 7.51
N LEU A 490 7.46 -3.52 7.28
CA LEU A 490 8.10 -3.31 5.98
C LEU A 490 9.19 -4.35 5.65
N GLU A 491 9.39 -5.34 6.53
CA GLU A 491 10.29 -6.49 6.32
C GLU A 491 9.96 -7.28 5.04
N ARG A 492 8.68 -7.28 4.60
CA ARG A 492 8.24 -7.88 3.33
C ARG A 492 8.88 -7.25 2.08
N LEU A 493 9.39 -6.02 2.20
CA LEU A 493 10.11 -5.29 1.14
C LEU A 493 11.64 -5.33 1.33
N GLY A 494 12.16 -6.24 2.17
CA GLY A 494 13.59 -6.39 2.40
C GLY A 494 14.23 -5.29 3.26
N ARG A 495 13.43 -4.48 3.97
CA ARG A 495 13.91 -3.41 4.85
C ARG A 495 13.59 -3.74 6.30
N GLU A 496 14.62 -3.79 7.13
CA GLU A 496 14.46 -3.98 8.57
C GLU A 496 13.88 -2.72 9.26
N GLY A 497 13.12 -2.92 10.34
CA GLY A 497 12.60 -1.84 11.18
C GLY A 497 13.72 -0.99 11.82
N VAL A 498 13.39 0.21 12.30
CA VAL A 498 14.38 1.17 12.84
C VAL A 498 15.17 0.66 14.05
N THR A 499 14.67 -0.36 14.76
CA THR A 499 15.38 -1.00 15.89
C THR A 499 16.30 -2.13 15.47
N ARG A 500 16.36 -2.45 14.17
CA ARG A 500 17.20 -3.52 13.59
C ARG A 500 18.18 -2.96 12.55
N ASP A 501 17.77 -1.93 11.80
CA ASP A 501 18.57 -1.27 10.78
C ASP A 501 19.56 -0.22 11.34
N ALA A 502 20.85 -0.57 11.34
CA ALA A 502 21.94 0.34 11.72
C ALA A 502 22.19 1.47 10.69
N GLY A 503 21.65 1.33 9.46
CA GLY A 503 21.64 2.32 8.39
C GLY A 503 20.45 3.29 8.45
N SER A 504 19.63 3.24 9.51
CA SER A 504 18.49 4.15 9.65
C SER A 504 18.91 5.52 10.22
N TYR A 505 18.25 6.60 9.79
CA TYR A 505 18.40 7.93 10.40
C TYR A 505 18.07 7.89 11.90
N PHE A 506 17.13 7.05 12.31
CA PHE A 506 16.75 6.87 13.71
C PHE A 506 17.91 6.34 14.54
N HIS A 507 18.62 5.31 14.05
CA HIS A 507 19.81 4.81 14.73
C HIS A 507 20.95 5.84 14.74
N LYS A 508 21.16 6.58 13.64
CA LYS A 508 22.15 7.66 13.58
C LYS A 508 21.86 8.81 14.54
N PHE A 509 20.59 9.12 14.75
CA PHE A 509 20.17 10.06 15.78
C PHE A 509 20.49 9.54 17.19
N HIS A 510 20.16 8.28 17.47
CA HIS A 510 20.47 7.64 18.75
C HIS A 510 21.98 7.68 19.07
N LEU A 511 22.83 7.37 18.10
CA LEU A 511 24.29 7.43 18.28
C LEU A 511 24.81 8.85 18.59
N ALA A 512 24.18 9.87 18.01
CA ALA A 512 24.59 11.26 18.16
C ALA A 512 24.04 11.93 19.43
N ALA A 513 22.81 11.58 19.85
CA ALA A 513 22.10 12.22 20.96
C ALA A 513 21.81 11.27 22.13
N GLY A 514 21.29 10.07 21.86
CA GLY A 514 20.76 9.13 22.86
C GLY A 514 21.76 8.15 23.49
N LYS A 515 23.04 8.21 23.11
CA LYS A 515 24.07 7.24 23.52
C LYS A 515 24.34 7.19 25.05
N THR A 516 24.00 8.23 25.78
CA THR A 516 24.28 8.37 27.22
C THR A 516 23.05 8.15 28.10
N SER A 517 21.92 8.76 27.74
CA SER A 517 20.66 8.74 28.48
C SER A 517 19.50 8.74 27.49
N ALA A 518 18.80 7.61 27.37
CA ALA A 518 17.66 7.50 26.47
C ALA A 518 16.53 6.64 27.07
N ILE A 519 15.30 7.07 26.81
CA ILE A 519 14.09 6.30 27.11
C ILE A 519 13.31 6.06 25.82
N GLN A 520 13.01 4.78 25.56
CA GLN A 520 12.16 4.38 24.45
C GLN A 520 10.73 4.16 24.93
N VAL A 521 9.77 4.81 24.28
CA VAL A 521 8.34 4.68 24.57
C VAL A 521 7.73 3.69 23.58
N ARG A 522 7.00 2.72 24.11
CA ARG A 522 6.35 1.63 23.36
C ARG A 522 4.92 1.43 23.84
N THR A 523 4.09 0.79 23.02
CA THR A 523 2.77 0.30 23.46
C THR A 523 2.77 -1.21 23.65
N GLY A 524 2.02 -1.71 24.63
CA GLY A 524 1.91 -3.15 24.90
C GLY A 524 0.71 -3.52 25.77
N GLU A 525 0.68 -4.77 26.21
CA GLU A 525 -0.43 -5.35 26.98
C GLU A 525 -0.39 -4.98 28.47
N ALA A 526 0.79 -4.70 29.02
CA ALA A 526 0.99 -4.38 30.42
C ALA A 526 1.77 -3.07 30.59
N HIS A 527 1.39 -2.28 31.59
CA HIS A 527 2.08 -1.04 31.95
C HIS A 527 3.38 -1.38 32.69
N GLU A 528 4.51 -1.28 31.98
CA GLU A 528 5.81 -1.74 32.47
C GLU A 528 6.91 -0.71 32.18
N LEU A 529 7.83 -0.56 33.12
CA LEU A 529 9.10 0.12 32.91
C LEU A 529 10.22 -0.91 32.94
N ARG A 530 10.84 -1.14 31.79
CA ARG A 530 11.93 -2.10 31.60
C ARG A 530 13.27 -1.40 31.68
N VAL A 531 14.13 -1.87 32.57
CA VAL A 531 15.46 -1.30 32.82
C VAL A 531 16.49 -2.42 32.73
N GLU A 532 17.48 -2.27 31.85
CA GLU A 532 18.54 -3.27 31.68
C GLU A 532 19.88 -2.84 32.31
N GLY A 533 20.05 -1.54 32.56
CA GLY A 533 21.21 -0.97 33.25
C GLY A 533 20.78 -0.04 34.37
N GLU A 534 21.24 1.20 34.33
CA GLU A 534 20.78 2.25 35.24
C GLU A 534 19.63 3.04 34.60
N LEU A 535 18.68 3.48 35.42
CA LEU A 535 17.65 4.42 34.98
C LEU A 535 18.29 5.75 34.57
N PRO A 536 17.78 6.41 33.52
CA PRO A 536 18.11 7.81 33.25
C PRO A 536 17.93 8.66 34.51
N PRO A 537 18.98 9.33 35.02
CA PRO A 537 18.91 10.06 36.30
C PRO A 537 17.91 11.22 36.25
N GLU A 538 17.61 11.73 35.06
CA GLU A 538 16.66 12.82 34.84
C GLU A 538 15.19 12.35 34.81
N LEU A 539 14.93 11.03 34.84
CA LEU A 539 13.59 10.47 34.77
C LEU A 539 12.92 10.42 36.15
N SER A 540 11.79 11.10 36.31
CA SER A 540 10.99 11.09 37.54
C SER A 540 9.96 9.96 37.51
N LEU A 541 10.27 8.86 38.21
CA LEU A 541 9.34 7.75 38.37
C LEU A 541 8.01 8.20 39.01
N LYS A 542 8.10 9.14 39.96
CA LYS A 542 6.92 9.72 40.64
C LYS A 542 6.00 10.46 39.65
N ALA A 543 6.57 11.23 38.72
CA ALA A 543 5.78 11.94 37.72
C ALA A 543 5.06 10.97 36.77
N ILE A 544 5.70 9.85 36.42
CA ILE A 544 5.08 8.78 35.65
C ILE A 544 3.94 8.15 36.45
N GLU A 545 4.15 7.81 37.72
CA GLU A 545 3.10 7.20 38.56
C GLU A 545 1.91 8.14 38.79
N GLU A 546 2.15 9.43 39.04
CA GLU A 546 1.11 10.44 39.27
C GLU A 546 0.25 10.67 38.02
N ARG A 547 0.84 10.58 36.81
CA ARG A 547 0.14 10.92 35.57
C ARG A 547 -0.38 9.71 34.80
N ALA A 548 0.42 8.65 34.68
CA ALA A 548 0.07 7.44 33.94
C ALA A 548 -0.52 6.36 34.85
N GLY A 549 -0.26 6.40 36.15
CA GLY A 549 -0.66 5.36 37.11
C GLY A 549 0.50 4.42 37.46
N THR A 550 0.23 3.44 38.32
CA THR A 550 1.25 2.49 38.78
C THR A 550 1.75 1.60 37.64
N PHE A 551 3.07 1.42 37.52
CA PHE A 551 3.69 0.51 36.56
C PHE A 551 4.47 -0.59 37.26
N ARG A 552 4.68 -1.71 36.56
CA ARG A 552 5.58 -2.78 37.01
C ARG A 552 7.01 -2.48 36.56
N LEU A 553 7.96 -2.50 37.49
CA LEU A 553 9.38 -2.49 37.15
C LEU A 553 9.83 -3.89 36.72
N ALA A 554 10.43 -4.02 35.53
CA ALA A 554 10.92 -5.28 35.00
C ALA A 554 12.41 -5.18 34.65
N GLY A 555 13.22 -6.11 35.19
CA GLY A 555 14.67 -6.13 35.05
C GLY A 555 15.20 -6.90 33.83
N SER A 556 14.43 -7.03 32.75
CA SER A 556 14.85 -7.76 31.55
C SER A 556 14.46 -7.05 30.25
N ALA A 557 15.37 -7.09 29.28
CA ALA A 557 15.15 -6.63 27.93
C ALA A 557 13.97 -7.38 27.27
N GLY A 558 13.11 -6.65 26.55
CA GLY A 558 12.02 -7.26 25.79
C GLY A 558 12.51 -8.28 24.77
N ARG A 559 11.63 -9.22 24.36
CA ARG A 559 11.94 -10.29 23.38
C ARG A 559 12.40 -9.76 22.00
N GLU A 560 12.15 -8.50 21.69
CA GLU A 560 12.45 -7.90 20.39
C GLU A 560 13.92 -7.44 20.29
N ARG A 561 14.59 -7.74 19.18
CA ARG A 561 15.94 -7.22 18.92
C ARG A 561 15.90 -5.69 18.78
N ASN A 562 16.76 -5.02 19.54
CA ASN A 562 16.85 -3.57 19.59
C ASN A 562 18.33 -3.15 19.58
N ILE A 563 18.80 -2.55 18.48
CA ILE A 563 20.19 -2.14 18.33
C ILE A 563 20.53 -0.90 19.16
N GLN A 564 19.56 -0.01 19.43
CA GLN A 564 19.76 1.18 20.26
C GLN A 564 20.11 0.76 21.69
N ARG A 565 19.37 -0.22 22.21
CA ARG A 565 19.65 -0.89 23.49
C ARG A 565 21.10 -1.39 23.56
N GLY A 566 21.57 -2.09 22.52
CA GLY A 566 22.94 -2.63 22.48
C GLY A 566 24.06 -1.59 22.30
N THR A 567 23.73 -0.38 21.81
CA THR A 567 24.72 0.69 21.60
C THR A 567 24.82 1.71 22.73
N ASN A 568 23.83 1.74 23.62
CA ASN A 568 23.83 2.63 24.78
C ASN A 568 24.80 2.09 25.86
N ARG A 569 25.58 2.98 26.47
CA ARG A 569 26.68 2.60 27.38
C ARG A 569 26.35 2.72 28.86
N SER A 570 25.24 3.36 29.23
CA SER A 570 25.00 3.79 30.61
C SER A 570 23.53 3.72 31.02
N HIS A 571 22.68 4.62 30.51
CA HIS A 571 21.29 4.75 30.96
C HIS A 571 20.30 4.53 29.83
N PHE A 572 19.62 3.37 29.84
CA PHE A 572 18.61 3.00 28.85
C PHE A 572 17.40 2.34 29.53
N ALA A 573 16.21 2.82 29.19
CA ALA A 573 14.95 2.24 29.65
C ALA A 573 13.92 2.14 28.51
N GLU A 574 13.05 1.14 28.57
CA GLU A 574 11.87 1.03 27.71
C GLU A 574 10.61 1.20 28.57
N TRP A 575 9.78 2.19 28.27
CA TRP A 575 8.49 2.40 28.93
C TRP A 575 7.36 1.90 28.03
N ILE A 576 6.64 0.89 28.51
CA ILE A 576 5.53 0.26 27.81
C ILE A 576 4.24 0.76 28.42
N VAL A 577 3.42 1.41 27.60
CA VAL A 577 2.16 2.05 27.99
C VAL A 577 0.98 1.29 27.39
N THR A 578 -0.13 1.15 28.13
CA THR A 578 -1.36 0.54 27.60
C THR A 578 -2.41 1.61 27.27
N GLY A 579 -3.52 1.20 26.65
CA GLY A 579 -4.60 2.12 26.26
C GLY A 579 -5.16 2.95 27.42
N GLY A 580 -5.27 2.36 28.63
CA GLY A 580 -5.79 3.05 29.80
C GLY A 580 -4.89 4.19 30.27
N GLU A 581 -3.57 3.97 30.34
CA GLU A 581 -2.64 5.02 30.77
C GLU A 581 -2.45 6.10 29.70
N LEU A 582 -2.52 5.72 28.41
CA LEU A 582 -2.51 6.67 27.31
C LEU A 582 -3.70 7.65 27.37
N GLN A 583 -4.87 7.20 27.84
CA GLN A 583 -6.02 8.08 28.07
C GLN A 583 -5.71 9.13 29.15
N ASN A 584 -5.07 8.73 30.25
CA ASN A 584 -4.67 9.64 31.33
C ASN A 584 -3.67 10.69 30.82
N LEU A 585 -2.70 10.26 30.00
CA LEU A 585 -1.70 11.14 29.39
C LEU A 585 -2.30 12.12 28.38
N ALA A 586 -3.30 11.70 27.61
CA ALA A 586 -3.98 12.52 26.59
C ALA A 586 -4.84 13.67 27.15
N GLY A 587 -5.02 13.78 28.48
CA GLY A 587 -5.58 14.98 29.11
C GLY A 587 -6.99 14.86 29.69
N GLY A 588 -7.50 13.67 29.96
CA GLY A 588 -8.70 13.48 30.79
C GLY A 588 -9.50 12.22 30.43
N ARG A 589 -10.30 11.73 31.39
CA ARG A 589 -11.36 10.73 31.14
C ARG A 589 -12.29 11.31 30.08
N ALA A 590 -12.11 10.91 28.83
CA ALA A 590 -13.09 11.20 27.81
C ALA A 590 -14.40 10.55 28.25
N GLU A 591 -15.41 11.35 28.57
CA GLU A 591 -16.76 10.84 28.80
C GLU A 591 -17.19 10.09 27.54
N ILE A 592 -17.35 8.78 27.71
CA ILE A 592 -17.96 7.92 26.70
C ILE A 592 -19.45 8.13 26.86
N HIS A 593 -20.09 8.71 25.86
CA HIS A 593 -21.54 8.85 25.83
C HIS A 593 -22.12 7.45 25.63
N SER A 594 -22.77 6.93 26.67
CA SER A 594 -23.54 5.70 26.61
C SER A 594 -25.01 6.09 26.57
N ASP A 595 -25.66 5.92 25.43
CA ASP A 595 -27.10 6.16 25.33
C ASP A 595 -27.82 4.83 25.61
N SER A 596 -28.91 4.90 26.38
CA SER A 596 -29.78 3.76 26.63
C SER A 596 -30.78 3.51 25.50
N GLU A 597 -30.94 4.47 24.59
CA GLU A 597 -31.85 4.37 23.46
C GLU A 597 -31.24 3.53 22.33
N PRO A 598 -32.07 2.75 21.59
CA PRO A 598 -31.59 2.02 20.41
C PRO A 598 -31.08 2.99 19.34
N PHE A 599 -30.02 2.57 18.65
CA PHE A 599 -29.44 3.37 17.57
C PHE A 599 -30.47 3.62 16.47
N THR A 600 -30.58 4.88 16.05
CA THR A 600 -31.38 5.27 14.89
C THR A 600 -30.55 6.17 13.99
N VAL A 601 -30.65 5.99 12.67
CA VAL A 601 -29.91 6.76 11.66
C VAL A 601 -30.20 8.27 11.73
N SER A 602 -31.34 8.68 12.30
CA SER A 602 -31.69 10.09 12.56
C SER A 602 -30.78 10.77 13.59
N GLN A 603 -30.10 10.01 14.45
CA GLN A 603 -29.17 10.52 15.47
C GLN A 603 -27.79 10.91 14.90
N LEU A 604 -27.50 10.54 13.64
CA LEU A 604 -26.26 10.89 12.96
C LEU A 604 -26.33 12.31 12.36
N PRO A 605 -25.20 13.04 12.28
CA PRO A 605 -25.17 14.41 11.76
C PRO A 605 -25.77 14.55 10.35
N LEU A 606 -26.46 15.65 10.09
CA LEU A 606 -27.04 15.89 8.76
C LEU A 606 -25.97 15.90 7.65
N PRO A 607 -26.24 15.26 6.50
CA PRO A 607 -25.28 15.25 5.41
C PRO A 607 -25.19 16.60 4.70
N ALA A 608 -24.04 16.91 4.08
CA ALA A 608 -23.90 18.11 3.25
C ALA A 608 -24.92 18.09 2.10
N ALA A 609 -25.68 19.20 1.97
CA ALA A 609 -26.75 19.36 0.99
C ALA A 609 -26.22 19.49 -0.44
N GLU A 610 -27.05 19.17 -1.42
CA GLU A 610 -26.75 19.39 -2.83
C GLU A 610 -26.46 20.88 -3.09
N GLY A 611 -25.35 21.17 -3.77
CA GLY A 611 -24.92 22.54 -4.08
C GLY A 611 -24.57 23.40 -2.85
N SER A 612 -24.34 22.81 -1.67
CA SER A 612 -23.97 23.56 -0.46
C SER A 612 -22.51 23.99 -0.41
N ASP A 613 -21.62 23.28 -1.11
CA ASP A 613 -20.16 23.39 -0.99
C ASP A 613 -19.62 23.19 0.45
N ASP A 614 -20.39 22.52 1.32
CA ASP A 614 -20.02 22.29 2.73
C ASP A 614 -19.07 21.10 2.92
N TYR A 615 -19.01 20.16 1.96
CA TYR A 615 -18.11 19.00 2.05
C TYR A 615 -16.64 19.44 1.93
N ARG A 616 -15.80 18.95 2.85
CA ARG A 616 -14.37 19.25 2.86
C ARG A 616 -13.54 17.97 2.91
N PRO A 617 -12.79 17.62 1.83
CA PRO A 617 -11.94 16.44 1.86
C PRO A 617 -10.81 16.56 2.89
N MET A 618 -10.38 15.42 3.41
CA MET A 618 -9.23 15.33 4.31
C MET A 618 -7.90 15.37 3.53
N ARG A 619 -6.79 15.63 4.21
CA ARG A 619 -5.46 15.51 3.57
C ARG A 619 -5.01 14.04 3.47
N PRO A 620 -4.15 13.65 2.52
CA PRO A 620 -3.66 12.28 2.42
C PRO A 620 -3.10 11.72 3.73
N GLY A 621 -2.15 12.43 4.37
CA GLY A 621 -1.61 12.03 5.68
C GLY A 621 -2.64 12.03 6.82
N GLU A 622 -3.62 12.94 6.77
CA GLU A 622 -4.72 13.01 7.75
C GLU A 622 -5.62 11.76 7.65
N VAL A 623 -5.99 11.35 6.44
CA VAL A 623 -6.78 10.13 6.17
C VAL A 623 -6.07 8.89 6.67
N LEU A 624 -4.79 8.74 6.30
CA LEU A 624 -3.98 7.58 6.70
C LEU A 624 -3.77 7.54 8.22
N ARG A 625 -3.53 8.70 8.86
CA ARG A 625 -3.47 8.80 10.32
C ARG A 625 -4.80 8.41 10.95
N PHE A 626 -5.92 8.92 10.45
CA PHE A 626 -7.26 8.57 10.97
C PHE A 626 -7.54 7.07 10.84
N GLN A 627 -7.19 6.49 9.70
CA GLN A 627 -7.32 5.05 9.45
C GLN A 627 -6.54 4.23 10.48
N GLN A 628 -5.27 4.54 10.69
CA GLN A 628 -4.38 3.77 11.57
C GLN A 628 -4.64 4.04 13.07
N THR A 629 -5.02 5.26 13.45
CA THR A 629 -5.16 5.64 14.86
C THR A 629 -6.58 5.52 15.42
N VAL A 630 -7.60 5.51 14.56
CA VAL A 630 -9.01 5.45 14.96
C VAL A 630 -9.71 4.25 14.33
N LEU A 631 -9.76 4.15 12.99
CA LEU A 631 -10.61 3.17 12.30
C LEU A 631 -10.17 1.72 12.53
N VAL A 632 -8.90 1.40 12.29
CA VAL A 632 -8.37 0.05 12.44
C VAL A 632 -8.51 -0.45 13.90
N PRO A 633 -8.06 0.31 14.93
CA PRO A 633 -8.29 -0.09 16.32
C PRO A 633 -9.76 -0.18 16.70
N LEU A 634 -10.63 0.70 16.19
CA LEU A 634 -12.06 0.66 16.46
C LEU A 634 -12.69 -0.65 15.96
N LEU A 635 -12.29 -1.09 14.77
CA LEU A 635 -12.73 -2.37 14.21
C LEU A 635 -12.17 -3.58 14.97
N GLU A 636 -11.09 -3.44 15.75
CA GLU A 636 -10.51 -4.51 16.58
C GLU A 636 -11.24 -4.72 17.90
N ILE A 637 -12.09 -3.78 18.30
CA ILE A 637 -12.84 -3.89 19.54
C ILE A 637 -13.88 -5.00 19.41
N GLN A 638 -13.84 -5.95 20.33
CA GLN A 638 -14.76 -7.09 20.40
C GLN A 638 -15.81 -6.96 21.52
N SER A 639 -15.70 -5.92 22.35
CA SER A 639 -16.61 -5.63 23.46
C SER A 639 -16.68 -4.13 23.71
N VAL A 640 -17.88 -3.61 23.95
CA VAL A 640 -18.10 -2.20 24.31
C VAL A 640 -17.46 -1.80 25.65
N HIS A 641 -16.99 -2.75 26.44
CA HIS A 641 -16.27 -2.52 27.70
C HIS A 641 -14.74 -2.49 27.53
N ASP A 642 -14.23 -2.50 26.30
CA ASP A 642 -12.80 -2.49 26.02
C ASP A 642 -12.16 -1.17 26.53
N PRO A 643 -11.12 -1.24 27.39
CA PRO A 643 -10.49 -0.06 27.97
C PRO A 643 -9.84 0.86 26.92
N ARG A 644 -9.57 0.36 25.70
CA ARG A 644 -9.01 1.13 24.59
C ARG A 644 -10.00 2.18 24.05
N ILE A 645 -11.31 2.00 24.23
CA ILE A 645 -12.34 2.92 23.71
C ILE A 645 -12.12 4.36 24.19
N GLY A 646 -11.77 4.54 25.47
CA GLY A 646 -11.51 5.86 26.04
C GLY A 646 -10.34 6.58 25.36
N PHE A 647 -9.29 5.85 24.99
CA PHE A 647 -8.18 6.39 24.21
C PHE A 647 -8.60 6.70 22.77
N LEU A 648 -9.34 5.80 22.11
CA LEU A 648 -9.85 6.03 20.75
C LEU A 648 -10.77 7.25 20.69
N GLN A 649 -11.60 7.47 21.70
CA GLN A 649 -12.43 8.66 21.84
C GLN A 649 -11.57 9.93 21.85
N SER A 650 -10.44 9.91 22.57
CA SER A 650 -9.51 11.05 22.62
C SER A 650 -8.85 11.31 21.26
N GLN A 651 -8.52 10.26 20.50
CA GLN A 651 -7.96 10.38 19.16
C GLN A 651 -9.02 10.89 18.17
N ALA A 652 -10.21 10.30 18.16
CA ALA A 652 -11.33 10.73 17.32
C ALA A 652 -11.68 12.22 17.52
N LYS A 653 -11.69 12.71 18.78
CA LYS A 653 -11.96 14.13 19.10
C LYS A 653 -10.96 15.10 18.45
N GLN A 654 -9.72 14.68 18.19
CA GLN A 654 -8.73 15.51 17.49
C GLN A 654 -9.11 15.75 16.02
N PHE A 655 -9.80 14.79 15.41
CA PHE A 655 -10.31 14.89 14.04
C PHE A 655 -11.72 15.49 13.95
N GLY A 656 -12.32 15.89 15.08
CA GLY A 656 -13.70 16.38 15.13
C GLY A 656 -14.76 15.28 15.17
N TYR A 657 -14.37 14.05 15.52
CA TYR A 657 -15.25 12.89 15.65
C TYR A 657 -15.47 12.51 17.11
N GLU A 658 -16.55 11.78 17.37
CA GLU A 658 -16.83 11.13 18.64
C GLU A 658 -17.30 9.69 18.45
N ILE A 659 -17.07 8.87 19.47
CA ILE A 659 -17.49 7.48 19.57
C ILE A 659 -18.59 7.41 20.63
N ARG A 660 -19.81 7.07 20.23
CA ARG A 660 -20.93 6.81 21.14
C ARG A 660 -21.09 5.31 21.30
N VAL A 661 -21.41 4.86 22.51
CA VAL A 661 -21.73 3.47 22.80
C VAL A 661 -23.26 3.36 22.90
N GLN A 662 -23.86 2.49 22.10
CA GLN A 662 -25.30 2.27 22.07
C GLN A 662 -25.57 0.78 22.01
N GLY A 663 -25.96 0.18 23.14
CA GLY A 663 -26.07 -1.28 23.26
C GLY A 663 -24.74 -1.99 22.97
N ASP A 664 -24.70 -2.83 21.94
CA ASP A 664 -23.51 -3.54 21.44
C ASP A 664 -22.80 -2.79 20.28
N LEU A 665 -23.22 -1.57 19.97
CA LEU A 665 -22.73 -0.78 18.85
C LEU A 665 -21.78 0.34 19.30
N LEU A 666 -20.76 0.56 18.48
CA LEU A 666 -19.86 1.70 18.55
C LEU A 666 -20.14 2.61 17.34
N VAL A 667 -20.64 3.82 17.61
CA VAL A 667 -21.03 4.79 16.59
C VAL A 667 -19.98 5.89 16.51
N LEU A 668 -19.21 5.91 15.41
CA LEU A 668 -18.23 6.96 15.09
C LEU A 668 -18.87 8.00 14.16
N ALA A 669 -19.10 9.20 14.69
CA ALA A 669 -19.76 10.30 13.98
C ALA A 669 -19.05 11.65 14.21
N GLU A 670 -19.26 12.62 13.31
CA GLU A 670 -18.74 13.98 13.49
C GLU A 670 -19.49 14.71 14.62
N ILE A 671 -18.77 15.52 15.39
CA ILE A 671 -19.34 16.27 16.51
C ILE A 671 -20.12 17.48 15.97
N GLU A 672 -21.42 17.52 16.23
CA GLU A 672 -22.28 18.65 15.86
C GLU A 672 -21.86 19.95 16.56
N GLY A 673 -22.01 21.09 15.88
CA GLY A 673 -21.61 22.41 16.40
C GLY A 673 -20.11 22.73 16.27
N ARG A 674 -19.27 21.79 15.82
CA ARG A 674 -17.93 22.07 15.30
C ARG A 674 -17.97 22.30 13.79
N ARG A 675 -16.84 22.76 13.22
CA ARG A 675 -16.70 22.93 11.77
C ARG A 675 -16.64 21.55 11.09
N MET A 676 -17.81 20.99 10.80
CA MET A 676 -17.99 19.69 10.16
C MET A 676 -17.37 19.67 8.76
N ARG A 677 -16.99 18.46 8.32
CA ARG A 677 -16.41 18.17 7.01
C ARG A 677 -17.31 17.27 6.17
N HIS A 678 -18.29 16.61 6.78
CA HIS A 678 -19.28 15.78 6.10
C HIS A 678 -18.64 14.56 5.39
N THR A 679 -17.62 13.95 6.00
CA THR A 679 -16.80 12.91 5.35
C THR A 679 -17.27 11.47 5.59
N GLY A 680 -18.26 11.28 6.45
CA GLY A 680 -18.92 10.00 6.70
C GLY A 680 -19.03 9.63 8.17
N SER A 681 -19.83 8.62 8.46
CA SER A 681 -19.99 7.99 9.77
C SER A 681 -19.82 6.47 9.65
N LEU A 682 -19.34 5.85 10.71
CA LEU A 682 -19.09 4.41 10.79
C LEU A 682 -19.77 3.85 12.04
N ILE A 683 -20.54 2.79 11.86
CA ILE A 683 -21.13 2.02 12.96
C ILE A 683 -20.46 0.65 12.96
N VAL A 684 -19.95 0.24 14.12
CA VAL A 684 -19.27 -1.05 14.30
C VAL A 684 -20.00 -1.86 15.37
N ARG A 685 -20.32 -3.10 15.06
CA ARG A 685 -20.84 -4.04 16.06
C ARG A 685 -19.69 -4.62 16.88
N ALA A 686 -19.63 -4.31 18.17
CA ALA A 686 -18.59 -4.81 19.07
C ALA A 686 -18.98 -6.17 19.68
N ASP A 687 -19.24 -7.15 18.80
CA ASP A 687 -19.55 -8.54 19.15
C ASP A 687 -18.65 -9.49 18.36
N SER A 688 -18.05 -10.47 19.05
CA SER A 688 -17.27 -11.56 18.46
C SER A 688 -18.06 -12.46 17.50
N SER A 689 -19.40 -12.48 17.57
CA SER A 689 -20.27 -13.29 16.71
C SER A 689 -20.78 -12.57 15.45
N ALA A 690 -20.35 -11.34 15.20
CA ALA A 690 -20.73 -10.56 14.02
C ALA A 690 -20.26 -11.22 12.71
N SER A 691 -21.06 -11.13 11.65
CA SER A 691 -20.71 -11.67 10.33
C SER A 691 -19.62 -10.83 9.66
N SER A 692 -18.87 -11.39 8.70
CA SER A 692 -17.86 -10.67 7.89
C SER A 692 -18.46 -9.68 6.87
N LEU A 693 -19.73 -9.31 7.04
CA LEU A 693 -20.50 -8.44 6.16
C LEU A 693 -20.27 -6.96 6.49
N VAL A 694 -20.08 -6.15 5.46
CA VAL A 694 -19.97 -4.69 5.52
C VAL A 694 -21.07 -4.09 4.64
N ILE A 695 -21.84 -3.14 5.18
CA ILE A 695 -22.91 -2.45 4.47
C ILE A 695 -22.51 -0.99 4.26
N GLU A 696 -22.74 -0.46 3.05
CA GLU A 696 -22.32 0.88 2.66
C GLU A 696 -23.45 1.69 2.04
N VAL A 697 -23.57 2.96 2.42
CA VAL A 697 -24.55 3.92 1.87
C VAL A 697 -23.82 5.17 1.35
N PRO A 698 -23.41 5.19 0.07
CA PRO A 698 -22.61 6.29 -0.50
C PRO A 698 -23.38 7.59 -0.75
N GLY A 699 -24.72 7.60 -0.62
CA GLY A 699 -25.54 8.81 -0.71
C GLY A 699 -26.67 8.84 0.32
N ARG A 700 -26.45 9.51 1.46
CA ARG A 700 -27.45 9.57 2.57
C ARG A 700 -28.58 10.60 2.33
N HIS A 701 -28.30 11.74 1.70
CA HIS A 701 -29.24 12.87 1.72
C HIS A 701 -30.50 12.67 0.86
N GLN A 702 -30.42 11.91 -0.24
CA GLN A 702 -31.57 11.84 -1.15
C GLN A 702 -32.75 11.05 -0.57
N ASN A 703 -32.57 10.23 0.49
CA ASN A 703 -33.63 9.44 1.10
C ASN A 703 -33.14 8.89 2.46
N LEU A 704 -33.62 9.42 3.59
CA LEU A 704 -33.40 8.81 4.92
C LEU A 704 -33.83 7.33 4.93
N SER A 705 -34.83 7.00 4.12
CA SER A 705 -35.34 5.66 3.85
C SER A 705 -34.28 4.67 3.32
N LEU A 706 -33.32 5.15 2.52
CA LEU A 706 -32.20 4.32 2.04
C LEU A 706 -31.31 3.88 3.21
N ALA A 707 -30.98 4.83 4.08
CA ALA A 707 -30.12 4.57 5.23
C ALA A 707 -30.86 3.80 6.34
N ASN A 708 -32.17 3.99 6.49
CA ASN A 708 -33.02 3.18 7.37
C ASN A 708 -33.07 1.72 6.90
N TYR A 709 -33.23 1.47 5.60
CA TYR A 709 -33.14 0.11 5.06
C TYR A 709 -31.76 -0.51 5.27
N ALA A 710 -30.69 0.27 5.07
CA ALA A 710 -29.33 -0.18 5.35
C ALA A 710 -29.12 -0.57 6.82
N HIS A 711 -29.69 0.21 7.75
CA HIS A 711 -29.68 -0.10 9.18
C HIS A 711 -30.43 -1.39 9.50
N LEU A 712 -31.61 -1.61 8.89
CA LEU A 712 -32.35 -2.86 9.03
C LEU A 712 -31.56 -4.07 8.54
N LEU A 713 -30.91 -3.97 7.37
CA LEU A 713 -30.05 -5.04 6.87
C LEU A 713 -28.84 -5.28 7.79
N PHE A 714 -28.27 -4.21 8.36
CA PHE A 714 -27.15 -4.29 9.28
C PHE A 714 -27.50 -5.08 10.55
N ASP A 715 -28.71 -4.91 11.08
CA ASP A 715 -29.20 -5.67 12.22
C ASP A 715 -29.59 -7.10 11.87
N GLN A 716 -30.40 -7.30 10.82
CA GLN A 716 -30.91 -8.63 10.45
C GLN A 716 -29.82 -9.60 9.99
N LEU A 717 -28.80 -9.10 9.29
CA LEU A 717 -27.67 -9.91 8.84
C LEU A 717 -26.51 -9.93 9.85
N ARG A 718 -26.70 -9.32 11.03
CA ARG A 718 -25.70 -9.11 12.08
C ARG A 718 -24.35 -8.66 11.50
N ALA A 719 -24.41 -7.69 10.59
CA ALA A 719 -23.24 -7.19 9.88
C ALA A 719 -22.22 -6.59 10.86
N ARG A 720 -20.93 -6.66 10.49
CA ARG A 720 -19.85 -6.12 11.33
C ARG A 720 -19.82 -4.61 11.33
N ALA A 721 -20.05 -4.00 10.16
CA ALA A 721 -19.93 -2.56 9.99
C ALA A 721 -20.99 -2.01 9.04
N LEU A 722 -21.48 -0.80 9.35
CA LEU A 722 -22.34 0.02 8.50
C LEU A 722 -21.66 1.38 8.27
N LEU A 723 -21.38 1.69 7.01
CA LEU A 723 -20.71 2.91 6.58
C LEU A 723 -21.74 3.81 5.89
N ILE A 724 -21.86 5.05 6.36
CA ILE A 724 -22.81 6.01 5.82
C ILE A 724 -22.06 7.26 5.38
N SER A 725 -22.27 7.65 4.12
CA SER A 725 -21.72 8.89 3.57
C SER A 725 -22.22 10.13 4.33
N GLY A 726 -21.32 11.09 4.50
CA GLY A 726 -21.63 12.36 5.15
C GLY A 726 -22.10 13.44 4.18
N CYS A 727 -22.10 13.21 2.87
CA CYS A 727 -22.37 14.24 1.88
C CYS A 727 -23.24 13.73 0.72
N HIS A 728 -23.92 14.66 0.06
CA HIS A 728 -24.54 14.41 -1.23
C HIS A 728 -23.46 14.26 -2.34
N ARG A 729 -23.71 13.43 -3.36
CA ARG A 729 -22.78 13.26 -4.49
C ARG A 729 -22.43 14.59 -5.17
N ALA A 730 -23.43 15.46 -5.32
CA ALA A 730 -23.31 16.81 -5.88
C ALA A 730 -23.33 17.90 -4.79
N ALA A 731 -22.79 17.63 -3.59
CA ALA A 731 -22.68 18.66 -2.56
C ALA A 731 -21.73 19.79 -2.98
N ASN A 732 -20.61 19.43 -3.63
CA ASN A 732 -19.66 20.39 -4.16
C ASN A 732 -19.76 20.49 -5.69
N ALA A 733 -19.70 21.71 -6.22
CA ALA A 733 -19.78 21.96 -7.66
C ALA A 733 -18.58 21.40 -8.45
N ASP A 734 -17.42 21.22 -7.80
CA ASP A 734 -16.21 20.66 -8.38
C ASP A 734 -16.22 19.11 -8.50
N GLY A 735 -17.27 18.45 -7.98
CA GLY A 735 -17.41 17.00 -7.98
C GLY A 735 -16.60 16.27 -6.90
N SER A 736 -15.91 16.98 -6.00
CA SER A 736 -15.10 16.38 -4.92
C SER A 736 -15.91 15.58 -3.90
N SER A 737 -17.21 15.87 -3.77
CA SER A 737 -18.16 15.17 -2.89
C SER A 737 -18.66 13.82 -3.43
N ALA A 738 -18.29 13.45 -4.65
CA ALA A 738 -18.68 12.17 -5.25
C ALA A 738 -17.76 11.04 -4.75
N LEU A 739 -18.03 10.50 -3.56
CA LEU A 739 -17.12 9.59 -2.82
C LEU A 739 -16.84 8.24 -3.52
N THR A 740 -17.67 7.82 -4.47
CA THR A 740 -17.48 6.59 -5.26
C THR A 740 -16.55 6.78 -6.47
N GLN A 741 -16.21 8.03 -6.82
CA GLN A 741 -15.32 8.30 -7.95
C GLN A 741 -13.84 8.02 -7.61
N PRO A 742 -13.04 7.44 -8.52
CA PRO A 742 -11.64 7.11 -8.28
C PRO A 742 -10.74 8.26 -7.86
N GLN A 743 -11.11 9.50 -8.19
CA GLN A 743 -10.36 10.71 -7.85
C GLN A 743 -10.60 11.20 -6.41
N ASN A 744 -11.68 10.75 -5.76
CA ASN A 744 -12.16 11.29 -4.48
C ASN A 744 -11.90 10.34 -3.31
N ILE A 745 -10.64 9.96 -3.09
CA ILE A 745 -10.26 8.96 -2.07
C ILE A 745 -10.13 9.53 -0.65
N HIS A 746 -10.22 10.85 -0.49
CA HIS A 746 -9.86 11.54 0.74
C HIS A 746 -11.04 11.77 1.70
N SER A 747 -11.73 10.70 2.09
CA SER A 747 -12.87 10.73 3.01
C SER A 747 -12.80 9.61 4.06
N VAL A 748 -13.47 9.82 5.20
CA VAL A 748 -13.62 8.78 6.24
C VAL A 748 -14.40 7.59 5.71
N PHE A 749 -15.40 7.82 4.85
CA PHE A 749 -16.13 6.74 4.18
C PHE A 749 -15.19 5.79 3.41
N ASN A 750 -14.29 6.34 2.59
CA ASN A 750 -13.33 5.53 1.81
C ASN A 750 -12.26 4.88 2.69
N ALA A 751 -11.77 5.58 3.72
CA ALA A 751 -10.81 5.02 4.66
C ALA A 751 -11.42 3.87 5.50
N ALA A 752 -12.70 4.00 5.88
CA ALA A 752 -13.42 2.96 6.62
C ALA A 752 -13.65 1.73 5.76
N HIS A 753 -13.97 1.89 4.47
CA HIS A 753 -14.08 0.80 3.51
C HIS A 753 -12.78 -0.02 3.46
N GLN A 754 -11.64 0.66 3.27
CA GLN A 754 -10.33 0.00 3.24
C GLN A 754 -10.00 -0.68 4.56
N ALA A 755 -10.21 0.00 5.69
CA ALA A 755 -9.95 -0.54 7.03
C ALA A 755 -10.78 -1.81 7.34
N CYS A 756 -12.01 -1.90 6.82
CA CYS A 756 -12.84 -3.10 6.97
C CYS A 756 -12.30 -4.29 6.17
N LEU A 757 -11.66 -4.03 5.03
CA LEU A 757 -11.14 -5.06 4.13
C LEU A 757 -9.70 -5.51 4.45
N ASP A 758 -8.88 -4.66 5.04
CA ASP A 758 -7.46 -4.95 5.36
C ASP A 758 -7.26 -5.96 6.50
N ARG A 759 -8.31 -6.24 7.27
CA ARG A 759 -8.22 -7.17 8.41
C ARG A 759 -8.21 -8.61 7.95
N PRO A 760 -7.44 -9.52 8.54
CA PRO A 760 -7.67 -10.95 8.36
C PRO A 760 -9.05 -11.33 8.92
N ALA A 761 -9.81 -12.15 8.17
CA ALA A 761 -11.14 -12.63 8.56
C ALA A 761 -11.19 -14.13 8.32
N ASP A 762 -11.82 -14.86 9.23
CA ASP A 762 -12.09 -16.30 9.11
C ASP A 762 -13.24 -16.54 8.12
N GLY A 763 -13.01 -16.26 6.83
CA GLY A 763 -13.99 -16.47 5.76
C GLY A 763 -13.98 -15.38 4.69
N SER A 764 -14.84 -15.54 3.69
CA SER A 764 -15.02 -14.53 2.64
C SER A 764 -15.70 -13.28 3.21
N ARG A 765 -15.15 -12.10 2.90
CA ARG A 765 -15.77 -10.81 3.23
C ARG A 765 -16.80 -10.47 2.15
N LEU A 766 -17.95 -9.96 2.54
CA LEU A 766 -18.95 -9.46 1.61
C LEU A 766 -19.19 -7.98 1.90
N VAL A 767 -19.10 -7.15 0.86
CA VAL A 767 -19.46 -5.73 0.90
C VAL A 767 -20.74 -5.53 0.09
N LEU A 768 -21.78 -5.00 0.73
CA LEU A 768 -23.04 -4.63 0.10
C LEU A 768 -23.18 -3.12 0.08
N GLN A 769 -23.11 -2.53 -1.12
CA GLN A 769 -23.28 -1.10 -1.30
C GLN A 769 -24.71 -0.80 -1.78
N ILE A 770 -25.45 -0.03 -0.99
CA ILE A 770 -26.88 0.20 -1.20
C ILE A 770 -27.08 1.54 -1.92
N HIS A 771 -27.74 1.48 -3.08
CA HIS A 771 -28.01 2.61 -3.96
C HIS A 771 -29.51 2.78 -4.22
N ALA A 772 -29.90 3.98 -4.61
CA ALA A 772 -31.23 4.29 -5.09
C ALA A 772 -31.30 4.24 -6.62
N PHE A 773 -32.41 3.77 -7.18
CA PHE A 773 -32.70 4.03 -8.59
C PHE A 773 -32.85 5.54 -8.83
N HIS A 774 -32.24 6.00 -9.92
CA HIS A 774 -32.38 7.36 -10.43
C HIS A 774 -33.31 7.34 -11.64
N PRO A 775 -34.56 7.81 -11.51
CA PRO A 775 -35.47 7.88 -12.64
C PRO A 775 -35.10 9.05 -13.55
N ASP A 776 -34.70 8.78 -14.79
CA ASP A 776 -34.64 9.80 -15.85
C ASP A 776 -35.95 9.79 -16.65
N PRO A 777 -36.49 10.96 -17.05
CA PRO A 777 -37.76 11.02 -17.78
C PRO A 777 -37.66 10.28 -19.13
N GLY A 778 -38.46 9.23 -19.31
CA GLY A 778 -38.60 8.51 -20.58
C GLY A 778 -37.85 7.18 -20.71
N GLU A 779 -37.15 6.72 -19.67
CA GLU A 779 -36.45 5.42 -19.67
C GLU A 779 -37.31 4.26 -19.12
N LEU A 780 -37.00 3.04 -19.56
CA LEU A 780 -37.65 1.80 -19.09
C LEU A 780 -37.23 1.49 -17.65
N PHE A 781 -38.21 1.23 -16.79
CA PHE A 781 -37.99 0.92 -15.38
C PHE A 781 -37.93 -0.60 -15.14
N PRO A 782 -37.00 -1.10 -14.31
CA PRO A 782 -37.04 -2.48 -13.84
C PRO A 782 -38.35 -2.79 -13.13
N LYS A 783 -38.87 -4.01 -13.28
CA LYS A 783 -40.11 -4.41 -12.56
C LYS A 783 -39.82 -4.87 -11.13
N GLU A 784 -38.57 -5.16 -10.84
CA GLU A 784 -38.08 -5.68 -9.58
C GLU A 784 -37.91 -4.57 -8.55
N SER A 785 -38.24 -4.89 -7.29
CA SER A 785 -38.09 -3.96 -6.18
C SER A 785 -36.62 -3.73 -5.81
N VAL A 786 -35.80 -4.77 -6.01
CA VAL A 786 -34.37 -4.80 -5.72
C VAL A 786 -33.59 -5.39 -6.90
N LEU A 787 -32.54 -4.71 -7.36
CA LEU A 787 -31.58 -5.27 -8.31
C LEU A 787 -30.22 -5.51 -7.64
N ILE A 788 -29.66 -6.70 -7.86
CA ILE A 788 -28.35 -7.11 -7.34
C ILE A 788 -27.33 -7.05 -8.47
N SER A 789 -26.29 -6.23 -8.30
CA SER A 789 -25.20 -6.09 -9.26
C SER A 789 -23.85 -6.46 -8.62
N PRO A 790 -23.41 -7.73 -8.77
CA PRO A 790 -22.11 -8.16 -8.24
C PRO A 790 -20.94 -7.65 -9.09
N PHE A 791 -19.80 -7.44 -8.45
CA PHE A 791 -18.52 -7.20 -9.15
C PHE A 791 -17.94 -8.53 -9.63
N LEU A 792 -17.74 -8.68 -10.94
CA LEU A 792 -17.45 -9.97 -11.58
C LEU A 792 -15.98 -10.17 -12.02
N GLU A 793 -15.09 -9.20 -11.79
CA GLU A 793 -13.76 -9.22 -12.45
C GLU A 793 -12.82 -10.36 -11.98
N ASN A 794 -12.99 -10.93 -10.78
CA ASN A 794 -12.01 -11.87 -10.21
C ASN A 794 -12.56 -13.14 -9.50
N LEU A 795 -13.87 -13.30 -9.34
CA LEU A 795 -14.46 -14.41 -8.57
C LEU A 795 -15.36 -15.31 -9.42
N ASN A 796 -15.38 -16.61 -9.11
CA ASN A 796 -16.28 -17.54 -9.78
C ASN A 796 -17.75 -17.21 -9.42
N ARG A 797 -18.67 -17.28 -10.39
CA ARG A 797 -20.08 -16.91 -10.23
C ARG A 797 -20.76 -17.69 -9.08
N ASP A 798 -20.31 -18.92 -8.83
CA ASP A 798 -20.82 -19.76 -7.76
C ASP A 798 -20.36 -19.31 -6.36
N GLU A 799 -19.16 -18.75 -6.24
CA GLU A 799 -18.65 -18.20 -4.97
C GLU A 799 -19.40 -16.94 -4.59
N ILE A 800 -19.67 -16.07 -5.56
CA ILE A 800 -20.48 -14.86 -5.37
C ILE A 800 -21.91 -15.22 -4.95
N LYS A 801 -22.53 -16.21 -5.60
CA LYS A 801 -23.87 -16.72 -5.21
C LYS A 801 -23.87 -17.25 -3.78
N LYS A 802 -22.84 -18.01 -3.39
CA LYS A 802 -22.72 -18.53 -2.04
C LYS A 802 -22.59 -17.40 -1.00
N ALA A 803 -21.83 -16.36 -1.32
CA ALA A 803 -21.66 -15.19 -0.45
C ALA A 803 -22.97 -14.39 -0.29
N LEU A 804 -23.74 -14.21 -1.37
CA LEU A 804 -24.98 -13.43 -1.37
C LEU A 804 -26.20 -14.17 -0.84
N ARG A 805 -26.13 -15.50 -0.67
CA ARG A 805 -27.27 -16.32 -0.26
C ARG A 805 -27.98 -15.89 1.03
N PRO A 806 -27.28 -15.47 2.11
CA PRO A 806 -27.96 -14.97 3.31
C PRO A 806 -28.83 -13.74 3.02
N PHE A 807 -28.39 -12.86 2.12
CA PHE A 807 -29.14 -11.69 1.70
C PHE A 807 -30.31 -12.06 0.76
N GLU A 808 -30.10 -12.95 -0.21
CA GLU A 808 -31.20 -13.42 -1.07
C GLU A 808 -32.28 -14.14 -0.27
N SER A 809 -31.91 -15.02 0.67
CA SER A 809 -32.86 -15.70 1.55
C SER A 809 -33.62 -14.73 2.46
N LEU A 810 -33.02 -13.60 2.81
CA LEU A 810 -33.70 -12.52 3.52
C LEU A 810 -34.78 -11.88 2.65
N LEU A 811 -34.45 -11.55 1.40
CA LEU A 811 -35.41 -10.98 0.44
C LEU A 811 -36.54 -11.97 0.12
N GLU A 812 -36.23 -13.26 -0.07
CA GLU A 812 -37.21 -14.32 -0.31
C GLU A 812 -38.17 -14.48 0.87
N ARG A 813 -37.64 -14.49 2.10
CA ARG A 813 -38.44 -14.56 3.33
C ARG A 813 -39.37 -13.36 3.46
N ASP A 814 -38.88 -12.18 3.09
CA ASP A 814 -39.62 -10.92 3.19
C ASP A 814 -40.54 -10.68 1.96
N GLY A 815 -40.58 -11.61 1.00
CA GLY A 815 -41.44 -11.56 -0.18
C GLY A 815 -41.06 -10.47 -1.20
N VAL A 816 -39.81 -10.02 -1.17
CA VAL A 816 -39.29 -8.93 -2.02
C VAL A 816 -38.92 -9.47 -3.39
N LEU A 817 -39.47 -8.87 -4.45
CA LEU A 817 -39.04 -9.17 -5.81
C LEU A 817 -37.63 -8.66 -6.05
N HIS A 818 -36.75 -9.58 -6.41
CA HIS A 818 -35.37 -9.27 -6.71
C HIS A 818 -34.90 -9.99 -7.96
N ALA A 819 -33.94 -9.38 -8.67
CA ALA A 819 -33.23 -10.00 -9.77
C ALA A 819 -31.76 -9.57 -9.79
N TRP A 820 -30.97 -10.30 -10.56
CA TRP A 820 -29.58 -9.94 -10.86
C TRP A 820 -29.56 -8.99 -12.06
N ALA A 821 -28.74 -7.95 -12.00
CA ALA A 821 -28.59 -7.01 -13.12
C ALA A 821 -27.98 -7.72 -14.35
N ASP A 822 -28.65 -7.69 -15.50
CA ASP A 822 -28.23 -8.34 -16.74
C ASP A 822 -27.85 -7.31 -17.79
N ALA A 823 -26.77 -7.55 -18.53
CA ALA A 823 -26.33 -6.66 -19.60
C ALA A 823 -27.28 -6.74 -20.82
N SER A 824 -28.04 -7.84 -20.91
CA SER A 824 -28.93 -8.15 -22.03
C SER A 824 -30.28 -7.47 -21.92
N ASP A 825 -30.66 -7.02 -20.72
CA ASP A 825 -31.93 -6.34 -20.47
C ASP A 825 -31.73 -4.81 -20.44
N PRO A 826 -32.36 -4.06 -21.36
CA PRO A 826 -32.23 -2.60 -21.41
C PRO A 826 -32.61 -1.88 -20.12
N ALA A 827 -33.52 -2.44 -19.32
CA ALA A 827 -33.95 -1.84 -18.06
C ALA A 827 -32.92 -2.02 -16.92
N SER A 828 -32.15 -3.11 -16.92
CA SER A 828 -31.15 -3.40 -15.89
C SER A 828 -29.69 -3.07 -16.26
N PHE A 829 -29.38 -2.87 -17.55
CA PHE A 829 -28.03 -2.58 -18.05
C PHE A 829 -27.32 -1.41 -17.33
N ARG A 830 -28.03 -0.31 -17.08
CA ARG A 830 -27.48 0.89 -16.42
C ARG A 830 -27.11 0.68 -14.95
N TYR A 831 -27.73 -0.29 -14.30
CA TYR A 831 -27.51 -0.61 -12.89
C TYR A 831 -26.38 -1.63 -12.70
N GLN A 832 -25.67 -1.98 -13.77
CA GLN A 832 -24.45 -2.75 -13.66
C GLN A 832 -23.35 -1.95 -12.95
N LEU A 833 -22.57 -2.66 -12.13
CA LEU A 833 -21.49 -2.07 -11.39
C LEU A 833 -20.40 -1.56 -12.34
N GLY A 834 -20.32 -0.24 -12.49
CA GLY A 834 -19.25 0.45 -13.21
C GLY A 834 -17.97 0.61 -12.40
N LEU A 835 -17.06 1.46 -12.88
CA LEU A 835 -15.80 1.79 -12.21
C LEU A 835 -16.05 2.54 -10.89
N ASN A 836 -16.05 1.79 -9.79
CA ASN A 836 -16.14 2.29 -8.43
C ASN A 836 -14.78 2.17 -7.72
N ILE A 837 -14.36 3.18 -6.96
CA ILE A 837 -13.13 3.10 -6.15
C ILE A 837 -13.18 1.98 -5.11
N GLN A 838 -14.34 1.73 -4.49
CA GLN A 838 -14.48 0.65 -3.50
C GLN A 838 -14.31 -0.72 -4.15
N SER A 839 -14.86 -0.93 -5.35
CA SER A 839 -14.67 -2.20 -6.06
C SER A 839 -13.23 -2.39 -6.54
N LYS A 840 -12.54 -1.32 -6.96
CA LYS A 840 -11.12 -1.39 -7.33
C LYS A 840 -10.19 -1.82 -6.20
N TYR A 841 -10.56 -1.55 -4.94
CA TYR A 841 -9.74 -1.98 -3.81
C TYR A 841 -9.67 -3.51 -3.69
N LEU A 842 -10.68 -4.23 -4.20
CA LEU A 842 -10.74 -5.69 -4.15
C LEU A 842 -9.65 -6.37 -4.97
N ASP A 843 -9.08 -5.69 -5.97
CA ASP A 843 -7.94 -6.20 -6.74
C ASP A 843 -6.70 -6.44 -5.86
N HIS A 844 -6.69 -5.87 -4.64
CA HIS A 844 -5.61 -5.98 -3.67
C HIS A 844 -5.96 -6.80 -2.43
N VAL A 845 -7.18 -7.36 -2.35
CA VAL A 845 -7.67 -8.07 -1.17
C VAL A 845 -8.08 -9.49 -1.53
N GLU A 846 -7.45 -10.47 -0.89
CA GLU A 846 -7.82 -11.88 -1.06
C GLU A 846 -9.17 -12.18 -0.37
N ASN A 847 -10.02 -12.97 -1.02
CA ASN A 847 -11.29 -13.49 -0.50
C ASN A 847 -12.36 -12.44 -0.13
N ALA A 848 -12.42 -11.31 -0.83
CA ALA A 848 -13.49 -10.31 -0.67
C ALA A 848 -14.43 -10.26 -1.89
N THR A 849 -15.73 -10.24 -1.64
CA THR A 849 -16.80 -10.11 -2.63
C THR A 849 -17.49 -8.76 -2.46
N PHE A 850 -17.90 -8.14 -3.57
CA PHE A 850 -18.61 -6.86 -3.56
C PHE A 850 -19.83 -6.91 -4.47
N ALA A 851 -20.94 -6.34 -4.00
CA ALA A 851 -22.14 -6.15 -4.79
C ALA A 851 -22.79 -4.81 -4.50
N SER A 852 -23.32 -4.17 -5.55
CA SER A 852 -24.24 -3.04 -5.41
C SER A 852 -25.68 -3.53 -5.42
N ILE A 853 -26.46 -3.05 -4.45
CA ILE A 853 -27.87 -3.33 -4.28
C ILE A 853 -28.63 -2.06 -4.63
N TRP A 854 -29.46 -2.12 -5.66
CA TRP A 854 -30.22 -0.98 -6.12
C TRP A 854 -31.69 -1.11 -5.74
N LEU A 855 -32.25 -0.07 -5.15
CA LEU A 855 -33.60 -0.07 -4.61
C LEU A 855 -34.55 0.82 -5.40
N SER A 856 -35.74 0.29 -5.70
CA SER A 856 -36.82 1.06 -6.32
C SER A 856 -37.37 2.18 -5.41
N PRO A 857 -37.89 3.28 -5.98
CA PRO A 857 -38.54 4.35 -5.22
C PRO A 857 -39.66 3.84 -4.33
N ASP A 858 -40.53 2.97 -4.84
CA ASP A 858 -41.66 2.41 -4.09
C ASP A 858 -41.19 1.57 -2.91
N PHE A 859 -40.17 0.73 -3.14
CA PHE A 859 -39.56 -0.06 -2.07
C PHE A 859 -38.85 0.81 -1.02
N ARG A 860 -38.27 1.94 -1.40
CA ARG A 860 -37.64 2.84 -0.42
C ARG A 860 -38.66 3.61 0.41
N ARG A 861 -39.79 4.04 -0.17
CA ARG A 861 -40.82 4.81 0.54
C ARG A 861 -41.44 4.06 1.71
N SER A 862 -41.48 2.72 1.67
CA SER A 862 -41.92 1.91 2.81
C SER A 862 -40.99 1.99 4.04
N TYR A 863 -39.79 2.58 3.90
CA TYR A 863 -38.81 2.80 4.98
C TYR A 863 -38.65 4.29 5.33
N GLY A 864 -39.50 5.17 4.80
CA GLY A 864 -39.45 6.62 5.04
C GLY A 864 -39.82 7.01 6.46
N VAL A 865 -39.61 8.28 6.82
CA VAL A 865 -40.11 8.86 8.09
C VAL A 865 -41.34 9.71 7.77
N GLY A 866 -42.35 9.69 8.65
CA GLY A 866 -43.76 10.08 8.45
C GLY A 866 -44.11 11.51 7.96
N GLY A 867 -43.19 12.25 7.36
CA GLY A 867 -43.45 13.50 6.64
C GLY A 867 -43.83 13.33 5.16
N GLU A 868 -43.56 12.17 4.55
CA GLU A 868 -43.80 11.95 3.10
C GLU A 868 -45.27 11.76 2.71
N ASN A 869 -46.18 11.47 3.66
CA ASN A 869 -47.59 11.20 3.36
C ASN A 869 -48.49 12.44 3.35
N ARG A 870 -47.93 13.65 3.41
CA ARG A 870 -48.71 14.87 3.64
C ARG A 870 -49.79 15.11 2.57
N GLU A 871 -49.47 14.78 1.33
CA GLU A 871 -50.39 14.86 0.19
C GLU A 871 -51.48 13.79 0.27
N LEU A 872 -51.10 12.54 0.56
CA LEU A 872 -52.05 11.45 0.78
C LEU A 872 -53.03 11.77 1.91
N LEU A 873 -52.54 12.25 3.05
CA LEU A 873 -53.40 12.61 4.19
C LEU A 873 -54.42 13.70 3.83
N ALA A 874 -54.03 14.67 2.99
CA ALA A 874 -54.93 15.70 2.50
C ALA A 874 -56.00 15.13 1.55
N GLN A 875 -55.64 14.14 0.71
CA GLN A 875 -56.59 13.46 -0.17
C GLN A 875 -57.57 12.57 0.61
N LEU A 876 -57.10 11.86 1.65
CA LEU A 876 -57.97 11.06 2.53
C LEU A 876 -58.98 11.91 3.29
N ASP A 877 -58.54 13.06 3.81
CA ASP A 877 -59.40 14.03 4.47
C ASP A 877 -60.47 14.58 3.51
N ALA A 878 -60.09 14.92 2.27
CA ALA A 878 -61.01 15.41 1.25
C ALA A 878 -62.09 14.38 0.84
N LEU A 879 -61.78 13.09 0.91
CA LEU A 879 -62.72 11.99 0.61
C LEU A 879 -63.47 11.47 1.85
N GLY A 880 -63.21 12.05 3.03
CA GLY A 880 -63.81 11.60 4.30
C GLY A 880 -63.44 10.17 4.69
N ILE A 881 -62.28 9.67 4.23
CA ILE A 881 -61.80 8.34 4.59
C ILE A 881 -61.19 8.40 6.00
N PRO A 882 -61.70 7.62 6.98
CA PRO A 882 -61.22 7.68 8.35
C PRO A 882 -59.78 7.16 8.44
N VAL A 883 -58.93 7.92 9.11
CA VAL A 883 -57.52 7.61 9.35
C VAL A 883 -57.31 7.31 10.84
N TYR A 884 -56.97 6.07 11.16
CA TYR A 884 -56.69 5.63 12.53
C TYR A 884 -55.19 5.58 12.79
N ARG A 885 -54.77 5.95 14.00
CA ARG A 885 -53.36 5.94 14.44
C ARG A 885 -53.02 4.83 15.44
N GLU A 886 -53.89 3.83 15.53
CA GLU A 886 -53.76 2.67 16.41
C GLU A 886 -53.03 1.52 15.70
N GLY A 887 -52.63 0.48 16.43
CA GLY A 887 -51.89 -0.64 15.86
C GLY A 887 -52.68 -1.38 14.78
N PHE A 888 -52.07 -1.68 13.63
CA PHE A 888 -52.75 -2.36 12.52
C PHE A 888 -53.29 -3.74 12.94
N ALA A 889 -52.58 -4.46 13.80
CA ALA A 889 -53.02 -5.76 14.31
C ALA A 889 -54.27 -5.64 15.21
N GLU A 890 -54.36 -4.60 16.03
CA GLU A 890 -55.51 -4.33 16.89
C GLU A 890 -56.74 -3.98 16.04
N LYS A 891 -56.56 -3.13 15.01
CA LYS A 891 -57.63 -2.74 14.11
C LYS A 891 -58.10 -3.90 13.22
N LEU A 892 -57.17 -4.71 12.71
CA LEU A 892 -57.51 -5.92 11.94
C LEU A 892 -58.24 -6.96 12.82
N GLY A 893 -57.90 -7.06 14.11
CA GLY A 893 -58.59 -7.92 15.07
C GLY A 893 -60.03 -7.48 15.37
N ALA A 894 -60.37 -6.20 15.17
CA ALA A 894 -61.71 -5.66 15.36
C ALA A 894 -62.68 -5.98 14.21
N HIS A 895 -62.17 -6.43 13.05
CA HIS A 895 -62.96 -6.72 11.85
C HIS A 895 -62.75 -8.18 11.40
N PRO A 896 -63.79 -9.04 11.39
CA PRO A 896 -63.63 -10.43 10.93
C PRO A 896 -63.18 -10.48 9.47
N ILE A 897 -62.21 -11.35 9.19
CA ILE A 897 -61.67 -11.54 7.83
C ILE A 897 -62.56 -12.53 7.09
N ILE A 898 -63.10 -12.12 5.94
CA ILE A 898 -63.91 -12.98 5.06
C ILE A 898 -63.21 -13.04 3.70
N PRO A 899 -63.15 -14.22 3.04
CA PRO A 899 -62.65 -14.30 1.67
C PRO A 899 -63.51 -13.42 0.75
N GLY A 900 -62.92 -12.35 0.23
CA GLY A 900 -63.60 -11.41 -0.66
C GLY A 900 -64.00 -12.03 -2.00
N ASP A 901 -65.01 -11.45 -2.66
CA ASP A 901 -65.33 -11.79 -4.06
C ASP A 901 -64.09 -11.55 -4.94
N PRO A 902 -63.60 -12.57 -5.69
CA PRO A 902 -62.48 -12.42 -6.60
C PRO A 902 -62.66 -11.28 -7.63
N GLY A 903 -63.91 -11.03 -8.07
CA GLY A 903 -64.24 -9.97 -9.01
C GLY A 903 -64.08 -8.57 -8.41
N LEU A 904 -64.58 -8.36 -7.19
CA LEU A 904 -64.44 -7.12 -6.44
C LEU A 904 -62.96 -6.85 -6.10
N SER A 905 -62.24 -7.88 -5.65
CA SER A 905 -60.82 -7.79 -5.28
C SER A 905 -59.93 -7.41 -6.47
N ALA A 906 -60.22 -7.94 -7.67
CA ALA A 906 -59.52 -7.58 -8.89
C ALA A 906 -59.76 -6.12 -9.30
N LYS A 907 -61.00 -5.61 -9.15
CA LYS A 907 -61.34 -4.21 -9.42
C LYS A 907 -60.65 -3.25 -8.46
N ILE A 908 -60.71 -3.54 -7.15
CA ILE A 908 -60.01 -2.76 -6.11
C ILE A 908 -58.52 -2.68 -6.45
N ARG A 909 -57.91 -3.82 -6.82
CA ARG A 909 -56.50 -3.87 -7.18
C ARG A 909 -56.14 -2.97 -8.35
N VAL A 910 -56.89 -3.05 -9.46
CA VAL A 910 -56.61 -2.23 -10.65
C VAL A 910 -56.71 -0.74 -10.34
N LEU A 911 -57.82 -0.32 -9.74
CA LEU A 911 -58.06 1.09 -9.42
C LEU A 911 -57.07 1.63 -8.39
N PHE A 912 -56.74 0.85 -7.36
CA PHE A 912 -55.80 1.25 -6.31
C PHE A 912 -54.34 1.28 -6.81
N ASP A 913 -53.95 0.34 -7.69
CA ASP A 913 -52.64 0.37 -8.34
C ASP A 913 -52.50 1.58 -9.29
N GLU A 914 -53.57 1.93 -10.02
CA GLU A 914 -53.59 3.11 -10.89
C GLU A 914 -53.56 4.41 -10.09
N TYR A 915 -54.30 4.48 -8.99
CA TYR A 915 -54.25 5.58 -8.02
C TYR A 915 -52.82 5.78 -7.48
N ARG A 916 -52.15 4.70 -7.06
CA ARG A 916 -50.76 4.78 -6.57
C ARG A 916 -49.81 5.38 -7.61
N ASN A 917 -50.00 5.02 -8.88
CA ASN A 917 -49.11 5.46 -9.96
C ASN A 917 -49.38 6.91 -10.40
N THR A 918 -50.63 7.36 -10.35
CA THR A 918 -51.06 8.67 -10.89
C THR A 918 -51.27 9.73 -9.80
N ASN A 919 -51.43 9.31 -8.55
CA ASN A 919 -51.88 10.11 -7.41
C ASN A 919 -53.23 10.83 -7.67
N ASP A 920 -54.06 10.29 -8.57
CA ASP A 920 -55.33 10.89 -8.97
C ASP A 920 -56.45 10.52 -7.99
N ILE A 921 -56.88 11.52 -7.21
CA ILE A 921 -57.91 11.39 -6.18
C ILE A 921 -59.23 10.81 -6.71
N SER A 922 -59.57 10.96 -8.00
CA SER A 922 -60.81 10.41 -8.54
C SER A 922 -60.83 8.89 -8.56
N LEU A 923 -59.67 8.24 -8.68
CA LEU A 923 -59.57 6.78 -8.66
C LEU A 923 -59.83 6.22 -7.26
N LEU A 924 -59.36 6.91 -6.21
CA LEU A 924 -59.66 6.53 -4.83
C LEU A 924 -61.15 6.74 -4.50
N GLN A 925 -61.77 7.78 -5.07
CA GLN A 925 -63.22 7.99 -5.00
C GLN A 925 -64.01 6.89 -5.73
N GLU A 926 -63.53 6.43 -6.88
CA GLU A 926 -64.14 5.31 -7.62
C GLU A 926 -64.08 4.00 -6.83
N VAL A 927 -62.98 3.74 -6.12
CA VAL A 927 -62.87 2.60 -5.19
C VAL A 927 -63.91 2.71 -4.06
N GLN A 928 -64.10 3.89 -3.48
CA GLN A 928 -65.09 4.12 -2.41
C GLN A 928 -66.54 3.94 -2.90
N ASN A 929 -66.81 4.15 -4.19
CA ASN A 929 -68.14 4.03 -4.80
C ASN A 929 -68.51 2.59 -5.23
N LEU A 930 -67.62 1.61 -5.05
CA LEU A 930 -67.95 0.20 -5.29
C LEU A 930 -69.03 -0.26 -4.30
N GLU A 931 -70.05 -0.97 -4.79
CA GLU A 931 -71.24 -1.34 -3.99
C GLU A 931 -70.86 -2.07 -2.69
N GLY A 932 -71.32 -1.52 -1.56
CA GLY A 932 -71.11 -2.12 -0.23
C GLY A 932 -69.71 -1.97 0.36
N LEU A 933 -68.80 -1.22 -0.29
CA LEU A 933 -67.42 -1.09 0.14
C LEU A 933 -67.19 0.15 1.02
N ARG A 934 -66.59 -0.05 2.19
CA ARG A 934 -66.08 1.03 3.05
C ARG A 934 -64.55 0.94 3.10
N VAL A 935 -63.89 2.08 2.93
CA VAL A 935 -62.43 2.19 2.98
C VAL A 935 -62.03 2.84 4.30
N GLU A 936 -61.07 2.25 5.00
CA GLU A 936 -60.42 2.84 6.17
C GLU A 936 -58.90 2.85 5.96
N CYS A 937 -58.21 3.83 6.54
CA CYS A 937 -56.76 3.90 6.50
C CYS A 937 -56.19 3.81 7.91
N VAL A 938 -55.13 3.01 8.08
CA VAL A 938 -54.41 2.84 9.34
C VAL A 938 -52.98 3.35 9.14
N LEU A 939 -52.56 4.25 10.02
CA LEU A 939 -51.21 4.79 10.11
C LEU A 939 -50.62 4.39 11.45
N GLU A 940 -49.79 3.36 11.42
CA GLU A 940 -49.24 2.81 12.65
C GLU A 940 -48.12 3.70 13.22
N PRO A 941 -48.05 3.88 14.55
CA PRO A 941 -46.92 4.59 15.16
C PRO A 941 -45.60 3.89 14.82
N GLY A 942 -44.66 4.60 14.18
CA GLY A 942 -43.37 4.06 13.76
C GLY A 942 -43.31 3.48 12.33
N ASP A 943 -44.45 3.21 11.70
CA ASP A 943 -44.53 2.84 10.27
C ASP A 943 -45.05 4.03 9.46
N SER A 944 -44.26 4.47 8.48
CA SER A 944 -44.65 5.54 7.57
C SER A 944 -45.50 5.04 6.40
N ASN A 945 -45.77 3.75 6.30
CA ASN A 945 -46.54 3.16 5.21
C ASN A 945 -48.03 3.00 5.59
N PRO A 946 -48.94 3.81 5.01
CA PRO A 946 -50.36 3.69 5.24
C PRO A 946 -50.90 2.35 4.76
N VAL A 947 -51.74 1.72 5.59
CA VAL A 947 -52.45 0.49 5.24
C VAL A 947 -53.93 0.80 5.05
N PHE A 948 -54.46 0.45 3.89
CA PHE A 948 -55.86 0.57 3.53
C PHE A 948 -56.57 -0.74 3.87
N LEU A 949 -57.67 -0.64 4.60
CA LEU A 949 -58.60 -1.72 4.87
C LEU A 949 -59.85 -1.50 4.01
N PHE A 950 -60.23 -2.54 3.26
CA PHE A 950 -61.44 -2.57 2.45
C PHE A 950 -62.45 -3.49 3.14
N LEU A 951 -63.57 -2.90 3.56
CA LEU A 951 -64.58 -3.51 4.42
C LEU A 951 -65.90 -3.68 3.66
N VAL A 952 -66.57 -4.82 3.85
CA VAL A 952 -67.97 -5.07 3.44
C VAL A 952 -68.69 -5.63 4.67
N ASP A 953 -69.82 -5.04 5.07
CA ASP A 953 -70.57 -5.42 6.28
C ASP A 953 -69.67 -5.58 7.53
N ASP A 954 -68.80 -4.57 7.77
CA ASP A 954 -67.79 -4.52 8.84
C ASP A 954 -66.75 -5.66 8.85
N SER A 955 -66.69 -6.45 7.78
CA SER A 955 -65.74 -7.54 7.59
C SER A 955 -64.63 -7.15 6.60
N THR A 956 -63.38 -7.48 6.92
CA THR A 956 -62.24 -7.17 6.03
C THR A 956 -62.22 -8.15 4.87
N VAL A 957 -62.47 -7.63 3.66
CA VAL A 957 -62.44 -8.40 2.41
C VAL A 957 -61.11 -8.28 1.66
N ALA A 958 -60.40 -7.17 1.86
CA ALA A 958 -59.05 -6.96 1.33
C ALA A 958 -58.29 -5.93 2.18
N ALA A 959 -56.96 -6.02 2.16
CA ALA A 959 -56.08 -5.00 2.72
C ALA A 959 -55.02 -4.61 1.68
N ALA A 960 -54.58 -3.36 1.68
CA ALA A 960 -53.53 -2.89 0.79
C ALA A 960 -52.53 -1.96 1.46
N ARG A 961 -51.25 -2.12 1.14
CA ARG A 961 -50.22 -1.14 1.51
C ARG A 961 -50.10 -0.10 0.42
N PHE A 962 -50.01 1.16 0.81
CA PHE A 962 -49.79 2.25 -0.13
C PHE A 962 -48.42 2.12 -0.82
N PHE A 963 -47.38 1.73 -0.08
CA PHE A 963 -46.05 1.38 -0.61
C PHE A 963 -45.80 -0.13 -0.47
N PRO A 964 -46.07 -0.93 -1.51
CA PRO A 964 -46.00 -2.37 -1.37
C PRO A 964 -44.56 -2.90 -1.43
N ILE A 965 -44.24 -3.85 -0.56
CA ILE A 965 -42.95 -4.56 -0.50
C ILE A 965 -42.87 -5.67 -1.56
N SER A 966 -44.03 -6.09 -2.08
CA SER A 966 -44.24 -7.14 -3.09
C SER A 966 -45.12 -6.63 -4.24
N PRO A 967 -45.20 -7.30 -5.40
CA PRO A 967 -46.03 -6.89 -6.55
C PRO A 967 -47.54 -7.03 -6.27
N ARG A 968 -47.92 -7.59 -5.13
CA ARG A 968 -49.29 -7.61 -4.63
C ARG A 968 -49.45 -6.46 -3.64
N SER A 969 -49.97 -5.35 -4.15
CA SER A 969 -50.36 -4.19 -3.36
C SER A 969 -51.57 -4.46 -2.47
N VAL A 970 -52.50 -5.27 -2.98
CA VAL A 970 -53.74 -5.70 -2.34
C VAL A 970 -53.68 -7.21 -2.07
N SER A 971 -53.92 -7.64 -0.82
CA SER A 971 -54.10 -9.05 -0.45
C SER A 971 -55.56 -9.33 -0.10
N THR A 972 -56.09 -10.42 -0.63
CA THR A 972 -57.41 -11.00 -0.29
C THR A 972 -57.32 -11.96 0.91
N GLU A 973 -56.11 -12.20 1.42
CA GLU A 973 -55.85 -12.94 2.66
C GLU A 973 -55.11 -12.01 3.66
N PRO A 974 -55.85 -11.20 4.45
CA PRO A 974 -55.26 -10.28 5.43
C PRO A 974 -54.42 -10.97 6.52
N GLY A 975 -54.57 -12.30 6.71
CA GLY A 975 -53.72 -13.08 7.62
C GLY A 975 -52.25 -13.19 7.18
N ASP A 976 -51.98 -13.15 5.87
CA ASP A 976 -50.61 -13.15 5.33
C ASP A 976 -49.90 -11.79 5.53
N PHE A 977 -50.68 -10.70 5.66
CA PHE A 977 -50.17 -9.38 6.04
C PHE A 977 -49.57 -9.33 7.45
N LEU A 978 -50.08 -10.15 8.39
CA LEU A 978 -49.51 -10.26 9.74
C LEU A 978 -48.25 -11.15 9.79
N ARG A 979 -48.16 -12.17 8.92
CA ARG A 979 -46.99 -13.07 8.86
C ARG A 979 -45.74 -12.40 8.30
N SER A 980 -45.91 -11.53 7.29
CA SER A 980 -44.84 -10.67 6.78
C SER A 980 -44.37 -9.63 7.81
N ARG A 981 -45.16 -9.38 8.87
CA ARG A 981 -44.89 -8.40 9.93
C ARG A 981 -44.27 -8.98 11.20
N LYS A 982 -44.53 -10.26 11.54
CA LYS A 982 -43.91 -10.91 12.74
C LYS A 982 -42.37 -10.97 12.71
N ALA A 983 -41.75 -10.84 11.53
CA ALA A 983 -40.30 -10.71 11.40
C ALA A 983 -39.74 -9.32 11.76
N TRP A 984 -40.61 -8.30 11.90
CA TRP A 984 -40.25 -6.89 12.05
C TRP A 984 -40.42 -6.34 13.47
N LEU A 985 -41.37 -6.86 14.26
CA LEU A 985 -41.66 -6.38 15.63
C LEU A 985 -40.78 -6.99 16.74
N MET A 986 -39.88 -7.94 16.43
CA MET A 986 -39.00 -8.57 17.44
C MET A 986 -37.90 -7.66 18.03
N VAL A 987 -37.87 -6.36 17.68
CA VAL A 987 -36.89 -5.40 18.22
C VAL A 987 -37.48 -4.50 19.32
N GLU A 988 -38.81 -4.34 19.44
CA GLU A 988 -39.41 -3.52 20.51
C GLU A 988 -40.03 -4.33 21.67
N GLU A 989 -40.41 -5.60 21.49
CA GLU A 989 -40.97 -6.45 22.57
C GLU A 989 -39.93 -7.40 23.20
N ARG A 990 -38.75 -6.90 23.57
CA ARG A 990 -37.91 -7.53 24.60
C ARG A 990 -37.79 -6.60 25.80
N GLY A 991 -38.95 -6.31 26.38
CA GLY A 991 -39.07 -5.42 27.53
C GLY A 991 -40.45 -5.43 28.19
N ALA A 992 -41.23 -6.52 28.08
CA ALA A 992 -42.40 -6.77 28.92
C ALA A 992 -42.81 -8.26 28.85
N ASP A 993 -42.57 -8.98 29.95
CA ASP A 993 -43.20 -10.21 30.45
C ASP A 993 -43.73 -11.31 29.47
N GLU A 994 -42.92 -12.36 29.26
CA GLU A 994 -43.14 -13.81 29.58
C GLU A 994 -42.18 -14.73 28.81
#